data_AF-A0A1H6I6T6-F1
#
_entry.id   AF-A0A1H6I6T6-F1
#
_cell.length_a   1.000
_cell.length_b   1.000
_cell.length_c   1.000
_cell.angle_alpha   90.00
_cell.angle_beta   90.00
_cell.angle_gamma   90.00
#
_symmetry.space_group_name_H-M   'P 1'
#
loop_
_entity.id
_entity.type
_entity.pdbx_description
1 polymer ?
#
loop_
_entity_poly.entity_id
_entity_poly.type
_entity_poly.pdbx_seq_one_letter_code
_entity_poly.pdbx_strand_id
1 'polypeptide(L)'
;MIERNELDFLENAEQSVIDRLTEEYPPRDFKEKEKIFSMSERKFKDRSNQTEKTTEQVVSGVEVYSRPKWQRFLSVAAAAALVIGGLGGGALAYNHFRNSESAMTDADTANKTAPFGDFAELEYQLCHYNSEPKTIYIDNETDEEGKVYFYRGKDITQEQREQIAGFLNNYDYEEISDADVLLSAINQSLKEADNEEAAGDDFKNAPSFVYESGNEIRSIDIQELDGTGILRYSCCKYTDEDGRLVAAAQDYSVNAWKIDYDLFKSTIEGILGTETKQPTTEAIEETVPFNDFFAHEITVSSDDHTNISVTTDEDYLAYVTQGRKIPSDKCEQLGELFNSLTLERKDRDPFIEDMPFHFQSLDKLDFVYLNGNELAYITLRRDSNILVYDSMHVETFNNGSNLEGYYNYKCTDEGHTRDNIKVYDINYDELAGRIREILGDDFAVETAPKNNFAFFNWKVKDDTDIYLTDNDKEALYNILNSCKWEVESMNESITNEADINADDSIVIYSEDAKMHFIVSLQTLPEYTLAEISEYRKNDSGEIIRSKTGQVYRAYDTELVQKIKSYLSGENSGDELISFSFLNDGSWGCRVNNEDVPYNQVDLYNKFKDQYGEETEATLQLVQYTNYLSDDKLMKISSLLDSKEWRLPDFEEMPSEQNGFVDFTTRTVDHFIGMHVQSGENSTTIRFSADGYGLKDMASGENANPRLEAADYVYVYKEYPYYFLSNSLWFSCDDPYLAQEIADIIAE
;
A
#
# COMPACT_ATOMS: atom_id res chain seq x y z
N MET A 1 -19.60 -29.97 61.23
CA MET A 1 -19.99 -31.09 60.35
C MET A 1 -21.36 -30.77 59.77
N ILE A 2 -21.38 -30.43 58.48
CA ILE A 2 -22.33 -30.72 57.40
C ILE A 2 -21.69 -29.96 56.22
N GLU A 3 -20.88 -30.67 55.42
CA GLU A 3 -20.46 -30.19 54.10
C GLU A 3 -21.62 -30.40 53.13
N ARG A 4 -21.92 -29.38 52.31
CA ARG A 4 -22.90 -29.48 51.24
C ARG A 4 -22.15 -29.82 49.94
N ASN A 5 -22.51 -30.95 49.34
CA ASN A 5 -22.03 -31.38 48.02
C ASN A 5 -22.83 -30.65 46.93
N GLU A 6 -22.16 -29.88 46.08
CA GLU A 6 -22.74 -29.04 45.01
C GLU A 6 -23.13 -29.81 43.73
N LEU A 7 -23.24 -31.14 43.79
CA LEU A 7 -23.52 -31.97 42.59
C LEU A 7 -24.88 -32.69 42.59
N ASP A 8 -25.72 -32.44 43.60
CA ASP A 8 -27.10 -32.98 43.68
C ASP A 8 -28.03 -32.45 42.56
N PHE A 9 -27.62 -31.39 41.85
CA PHE A 9 -28.36 -30.79 40.75
C PHE A 9 -28.29 -31.61 39.44
N LEU A 10 -27.20 -32.35 39.22
CA LEU A 10 -26.99 -33.06 37.94
C LEU A 10 -27.53 -34.50 37.94
N GLU A 11 -27.72 -35.12 39.11
CA GLU A 11 -28.35 -36.45 39.19
C GLU A 11 -29.87 -36.42 39.00
N ASN A 12 -30.50 -35.23 39.05
CA ASN A 12 -31.94 -35.04 38.87
C ASN A 12 -32.30 -34.20 37.62
N ALA A 13 -31.38 -34.01 36.68
CA ALA A 13 -31.71 -33.32 35.43
C ALA A 13 -32.75 -34.15 34.65
N GLU A 14 -33.97 -33.61 34.55
CA GLU A 14 -35.10 -34.28 33.90
C GLU A 14 -34.75 -34.66 32.46
N GLN A 15 -35.20 -35.85 32.03
CA GLN A 15 -35.04 -36.37 30.66
C GLN A 15 -35.47 -35.35 29.59
N SER A 16 -36.40 -34.44 29.93
CA SER A 16 -36.85 -33.33 29.09
C SER A 16 -35.75 -32.33 28.71
N VAL A 17 -34.74 -32.11 29.56
CA VAL A 17 -33.60 -31.22 29.29
C VAL A 17 -32.61 -31.90 28.35
N ILE A 18 -32.40 -33.20 28.51
CA ILE A 18 -31.55 -34.02 27.62
C ILE A 18 -32.18 -34.10 26.23
N ASP A 19 -33.50 -34.31 26.16
CA ASP A 19 -34.24 -34.40 24.91
C ASP A 19 -34.23 -33.03 24.17
N ARG A 20 -34.41 -31.91 24.89
CA ARG A 20 -34.33 -30.56 24.30
C ARG A 20 -32.93 -30.23 23.77
N LEU A 21 -31.87 -30.59 24.49
CA LEU A 21 -30.49 -30.39 24.05
C LEU A 21 -30.12 -31.27 22.85
N THR A 22 -30.70 -32.47 22.77
CA THR A 22 -30.48 -33.38 21.63
C THR A 22 -31.21 -32.90 20.38
N GLU A 23 -32.35 -32.22 20.54
CA GLU A 23 -33.13 -31.63 19.44
C GLU A 23 -32.56 -30.28 18.96
N GLU A 24 -32.05 -29.45 19.87
CA GLU A 24 -31.39 -28.18 19.53
C GLU A 24 -29.97 -28.38 18.95
N TYR A 25 -29.28 -29.47 19.29
CA TYR A 25 -27.92 -29.75 18.85
C TYR A 25 -27.73 -31.21 18.38
N PRO A 26 -28.37 -31.62 17.27
CA PRO A 26 -28.19 -32.96 16.74
C PRO A 26 -26.73 -33.17 16.29
N PRO A 27 -26.05 -34.27 16.70
CA PRO A 27 -24.69 -34.57 16.24
C PRO A 27 -24.66 -34.70 14.73
N ARG A 28 -23.64 -34.12 14.08
CA ARG A 28 -23.59 -34.03 12.62
C ARG A 28 -23.31 -35.39 11.95
N ASP A 29 -22.65 -36.32 12.65
CA ASP A 29 -22.55 -37.73 12.26
C ASP A 29 -22.35 -38.69 13.48
N PHE A 30 -22.42 -40.00 13.23
CA PHE A 30 -22.22 -41.05 14.27
C PHE A 30 -20.77 -41.07 14.81
N LYS A 31 -19.81 -40.62 14.00
CA LYS A 31 -18.37 -40.65 14.32
C LYS A 31 -18.00 -39.58 15.34
N GLU A 32 -18.65 -38.41 15.27
CA GLU A 32 -18.53 -37.31 16.21
C GLU A 32 -19.18 -37.67 17.55
N LYS A 33 -20.31 -38.40 17.54
CA LYS A 33 -20.94 -38.95 18.74
C LYS A 33 -20.03 -39.94 19.48
N GLU A 34 -19.41 -40.87 18.75
CA GLU A 34 -18.44 -41.84 19.30
C GLU A 34 -17.19 -41.12 19.86
N LYS A 35 -16.74 -40.05 19.19
CA LYS A 35 -15.61 -39.22 19.64
C LYS A 35 -15.92 -38.47 20.94
N ILE A 36 -17.10 -37.86 21.06
CA ILE A 36 -17.52 -37.17 22.27
C ILE A 36 -17.69 -38.16 23.43
N PHE A 37 -18.27 -39.33 23.16
CA PHE A 37 -18.48 -40.36 24.17
C PHE A 37 -17.15 -40.93 24.69
N SER A 38 -16.22 -41.27 23.79
CA SER A 38 -14.87 -41.76 24.16
C SER A 38 -14.04 -40.71 24.90
N MET A 39 -14.11 -39.44 24.52
CA MET A 39 -13.44 -38.35 25.25
C MET A 39 -14.02 -38.15 26.65
N SER A 40 -15.33 -38.30 26.80
CA SER A 40 -16.02 -38.18 28.09
C SER A 40 -15.69 -39.37 29.00
N GLU A 41 -15.67 -40.58 28.45
CA GLU A 41 -15.28 -41.80 29.19
C GLU A 41 -13.82 -41.73 29.66
N ARG A 42 -12.90 -41.21 28.83
CA ARG A 42 -11.50 -41.00 29.22
C ARG A 42 -11.38 -40.01 30.37
N LYS A 43 -12.05 -38.85 30.28
CA LYS A 43 -12.05 -37.83 31.34
C LYS A 43 -12.66 -38.32 32.65
N PHE A 44 -13.66 -39.21 32.59
CA PHE A 44 -14.26 -39.80 33.78
C PHE A 44 -13.31 -40.79 34.48
N LYS A 45 -12.61 -41.65 33.72
CA LYS A 45 -11.61 -42.60 34.25
C LYS A 45 -10.39 -41.89 34.84
N ASP A 46 -9.98 -40.76 34.25
CA ASP A 46 -8.86 -39.96 34.76
C ASP A 46 -9.21 -39.25 36.09
N ARG A 47 -10.49 -38.88 36.30
CA ARG A 47 -10.97 -38.29 37.56
C ARG A 47 -11.16 -39.30 38.68
N SER A 48 -11.49 -40.57 38.38
CA SER A 48 -11.72 -41.59 39.43
C SER A 48 -10.44 -42.16 40.05
N ASN A 49 -9.26 -41.83 39.50
CA ASN A 49 -7.97 -42.43 39.90
C ASN A 49 -7.02 -41.48 40.66
N GLN A 50 -7.41 -40.23 40.94
CA GLN A 50 -6.58 -39.30 41.72
C GLN A 50 -7.13 -39.07 43.14
N THR A 51 -6.63 -39.87 44.07
CA THR A 51 -6.65 -39.56 45.51
C THR A 51 -5.41 -38.71 45.84
N GLU A 52 -5.65 -37.52 46.41
CA GLU A 52 -4.69 -36.68 47.17
C GLU A 52 -3.32 -36.35 46.54
N LYS A 53 -3.12 -35.09 46.14
CA LYS A 53 -2.12 -34.17 46.74
C LYS A 53 -2.04 -32.83 45.99
N THR A 54 -2.05 -31.77 46.78
CA THR A 54 -1.76 -30.38 46.44
C THR A 54 -0.31 -30.20 45.97
N THR A 55 -0.11 -29.78 44.73
CA THR A 55 0.98 -28.90 44.27
C THR A 55 0.65 -28.40 42.87
N GLU A 56 0.81 -27.10 42.66
CA GLU A 56 0.60 -26.39 41.39
C GLU A 56 1.36 -27.07 40.25
N GLN A 57 0.62 -27.50 39.23
CA GLN A 57 1.18 -28.05 38.00
C GLN A 57 0.84 -27.09 36.86
N VAL A 58 1.86 -26.37 36.41
CA VAL A 58 1.85 -25.56 35.19
C VAL A 58 1.58 -26.50 34.01
N VAL A 59 0.56 -26.18 33.22
CA VAL A 59 0.18 -26.94 32.01
C VAL A 59 0.62 -26.13 30.79
N SER A 60 1.64 -26.59 30.06
CA SER A 60 1.92 -26.16 28.69
C SER A 60 1.21 -27.10 27.71
N GLY A 61 0.53 -26.56 26.70
CA GLY A 61 -0.01 -27.33 25.59
C GLY A 61 -1.54 -27.31 25.43
N VAL A 62 -2.15 -26.12 25.43
CA VAL A 62 -3.53 -25.93 24.92
C VAL A 62 -3.55 -24.68 24.06
N GLU A 63 -3.85 -24.81 22.77
CA GLU A 63 -4.22 -23.68 21.92
C GLU A 63 -5.48 -23.01 22.49
N VAL A 64 -5.42 -21.69 22.64
CA VAL A 64 -6.59 -20.88 22.96
C VAL A 64 -7.50 -20.90 21.74
N TYR A 65 -8.56 -21.71 21.78
CA TYR A 65 -9.61 -21.67 20.76
C TYR A 65 -10.34 -20.33 20.84
N SER A 66 -9.91 -19.38 20.01
CA SER A 66 -10.63 -18.16 19.70
C SER A 66 -11.83 -18.51 18.81
N ARG A 67 -13.05 -18.20 19.25
CA ARG A 67 -14.23 -18.38 18.39
C ARG A 67 -14.09 -17.46 17.17
N PRO A 68 -14.31 -17.96 15.95
CA PRO A 68 -14.02 -17.17 14.76
C PRO A 68 -15.00 -15.99 14.65
N LYS A 69 -14.45 -14.77 14.56
CA LYS A 69 -15.16 -13.48 14.68
C LYS A 69 -16.24 -13.22 13.61
N TRP A 70 -16.17 -13.89 12.46
CA TRP A 70 -17.16 -13.82 11.36
C TRP A 70 -18.62 -14.12 11.75
N GLN A 71 -18.85 -14.92 12.81
CA GLN A 71 -20.21 -15.20 13.29
C GLN A 71 -20.89 -13.97 13.93
N ARG A 72 -20.12 -12.99 14.43
CA ARG A 72 -20.66 -11.71 14.90
C ARG A 72 -21.06 -10.81 13.73
N PHE A 73 -20.25 -10.78 12.68
CA PHE A 73 -20.54 -10.01 11.45
C PHE A 73 -21.78 -10.52 10.70
N LEU A 74 -22.04 -11.84 10.68
CA LEU A 74 -23.26 -12.39 10.09
C LEU A 74 -24.55 -11.97 10.81
N SER A 75 -24.49 -11.79 12.13
CA SER A 75 -25.65 -11.35 12.93
C SER A 75 -25.94 -9.85 12.75
N VAL A 76 -24.88 -9.04 12.61
CA VAL A 76 -24.98 -7.59 12.36
C VAL A 76 -25.41 -7.30 10.91
N ALA A 77 -24.88 -8.04 9.94
CA ALA A 77 -25.29 -7.94 8.53
C ALA A 77 -26.77 -8.31 8.32
N ALA A 78 -27.29 -9.29 9.07
CA ALA A 78 -28.71 -9.64 9.03
C ALA A 78 -29.62 -8.53 9.61
N ALA A 79 -29.17 -7.82 10.65
CA ALA A 79 -29.90 -6.69 11.21
C ALA A 79 -29.86 -5.46 10.28
N ALA A 80 -28.69 -5.14 9.70
CA ALA A 80 -28.54 -4.06 8.71
C ALA A 80 -29.33 -4.33 7.42
N ALA A 81 -29.34 -5.58 6.93
CA ALA A 81 -30.13 -5.99 5.77
C ALA A 81 -31.66 -5.91 6.02
N LEU A 82 -32.13 -6.08 7.26
CA LEU A 82 -33.54 -5.89 7.63
C LEU A 82 -33.93 -4.40 7.68
N VAL A 83 -33.03 -3.52 8.10
CA VAL A 83 -33.25 -2.06 8.10
C VAL A 83 -33.20 -1.51 6.67
N ILE A 84 -32.20 -1.89 5.88
CA ILE A 84 -32.05 -1.47 4.48
C ILE A 84 -33.14 -2.09 3.58
N GLY A 85 -33.47 -3.37 3.79
CA GLY A 85 -34.56 -4.07 3.09
C GLY A 85 -35.96 -3.57 3.48
N GLY A 86 -36.15 -3.13 4.72
CA GLY A 86 -37.40 -2.54 5.21
C GLY A 86 -37.68 -1.16 4.60
N LEU A 87 -36.64 -0.36 4.36
CA LEU A 87 -36.76 0.97 3.74
C LEU A 87 -36.93 0.88 2.22
N GLY A 88 -36.24 -0.04 1.53
CA GLY A 88 -36.36 -0.22 0.07
C GLY A 88 -37.66 -0.87 -0.41
N GLY A 89 -38.21 -1.83 0.35
CA GLY A 89 -39.45 -2.54 -0.02
C GLY A 89 -40.74 -1.74 0.24
N GLY A 90 -40.73 -0.83 1.22
CA GLY A 90 -41.89 -0.02 1.62
C GLY A 90 -42.29 1.02 0.58
N ALA A 91 -41.33 1.65 -0.09
CA ALA A 91 -41.58 2.72 -1.06
C ALA A 91 -42.27 2.22 -2.35
N LEU A 92 -41.96 0.99 -2.81
CA LEU A 92 -42.59 0.39 -3.98
C LEU A 92 -44.02 -0.12 -3.69
N ALA A 93 -44.28 -0.59 -2.46
CA ALA A 93 -45.64 -0.92 -2.04
C ALA A 93 -46.50 0.34 -1.83
N TYR A 94 -45.92 1.44 -1.33
CA TYR A 94 -46.61 2.71 -1.07
C TYR A 94 -47.16 3.37 -2.35
N ASN A 95 -46.46 3.24 -3.49
CA ASN A 95 -46.95 3.73 -4.78
C ASN A 95 -48.08 2.88 -5.39
N HIS A 96 -48.22 1.61 -4.98
CA HIS A 96 -49.31 0.74 -5.44
C HIS A 96 -50.62 0.91 -4.66
N PHE A 97 -50.59 1.52 -3.46
CA PHE A 97 -51.78 1.76 -2.63
C PHE A 97 -52.38 3.17 -2.72
N ARG A 98 -51.78 4.11 -3.49
CA ARG A 98 -52.31 5.47 -3.68
C ARG A 98 -53.52 5.60 -4.62
N ASN A 99 -54.00 4.50 -5.21
CA ASN A 99 -55.17 4.51 -6.10
C ASN A 99 -56.47 3.94 -5.48
N SER A 100 -56.55 3.82 -4.15
CA SER A 100 -57.83 3.55 -3.49
C SER A 100 -58.17 4.63 -2.48
N GLU A 101 -59.33 5.26 -2.67
CA GLU A 101 -59.95 6.26 -1.81
C GLU A 101 -59.99 5.85 -0.32
N SER A 102 -59.55 6.80 0.50
CA SER A 102 -59.89 7.09 1.90
C SER A 102 -60.44 5.97 2.80
N ALA A 103 -59.68 5.69 3.86
CA ALA A 103 -60.26 5.61 5.20
C ALA A 103 -59.33 6.36 6.17
N MET A 104 -59.84 7.48 6.71
CA MET A 104 -59.25 8.16 7.85
C MET A 104 -59.24 7.20 9.05
N THR A 105 -58.06 7.00 9.63
CA THR A 105 -57.91 6.80 11.07
C THR A 105 -56.77 7.70 11.50
N ASP A 106 -57.12 8.71 12.30
CA ASP A 106 -56.20 9.57 13.02
C ASP A 106 -55.22 8.72 13.83
N ALA A 107 -53.96 8.74 13.41
CA ALA A 107 -52.82 8.51 14.27
C ALA A 107 -51.82 9.61 13.93
N ASP A 108 -51.79 10.65 14.77
CA ASP A 108 -50.75 11.67 14.79
C ASP A 108 -49.39 10.98 14.82
N THR A 109 -48.74 10.89 13.67
CA THR A 109 -47.29 10.64 13.60
C THR A 109 -46.67 12.02 13.60
N ALA A 110 -46.61 12.65 14.77
CA ALA A 110 -45.75 13.80 14.95
C ALA A 110 -44.32 13.32 14.67
N ASN A 111 -43.68 13.87 13.63
CA ASN A 111 -42.25 13.64 13.40
C ASN A 111 -41.53 14.02 14.70
N LYS A 112 -40.98 13.03 15.41
CA LYS A 112 -40.21 13.24 16.64
C LYS A 112 -38.94 13.99 16.21
N THR A 113 -38.74 15.22 16.68
CA THR A 113 -37.47 15.94 16.46
C THR A 113 -36.52 15.63 17.62
N ALA A 114 -35.23 15.49 17.34
CA ALA A 114 -34.20 15.32 18.36
C ALA A 114 -34.23 16.50 19.37
N PRO A 115 -33.81 16.29 20.63
CA PRO A 115 -33.94 17.30 21.68
C PRO A 115 -33.10 18.57 21.46
N PHE A 116 -32.16 18.53 20.51
CA PHE A 116 -31.30 19.65 20.10
C PHE A 116 -31.71 20.31 18.77
N GLY A 117 -32.87 19.94 18.22
CA GLY A 117 -33.41 20.50 16.97
C GLY A 117 -33.26 19.56 15.77
N ASP A 118 -33.75 20.01 14.62
CA ASP A 118 -33.66 19.22 13.38
C ASP A 118 -32.28 19.39 12.74
N PHE A 119 -31.51 18.31 12.71
CA PHE A 119 -30.18 18.28 12.11
C PHE A 119 -30.21 18.55 10.61
N ALA A 120 -31.33 18.25 9.91
CA ALA A 120 -31.45 18.45 8.47
C ALA A 120 -31.68 19.91 8.05
N GLU A 121 -32.12 20.76 8.97
CA GLU A 121 -32.42 22.18 8.69
C GLU A 121 -31.17 23.08 8.75
N LEU A 122 -30.12 22.63 9.43
CA LEU A 122 -28.90 23.42 9.64
C LEU A 122 -27.76 22.86 8.80
N GLU A 123 -26.90 23.74 8.30
CA GLU A 123 -25.71 23.39 7.51
C GLU A 123 -24.58 22.90 8.43
N TYR A 124 -24.83 21.79 9.12
CA TYR A 124 -23.80 21.11 9.91
C TYR A 124 -22.66 20.64 9.00
N GLN A 125 -21.43 20.73 9.52
CA GLN A 125 -20.19 20.26 8.96
C GLN A 125 -19.61 19.17 9.87
N LEU A 126 -18.90 18.19 9.32
CA LEU A 126 -18.22 17.13 10.07
C LEU A 126 -16.84 17.61 10.52
N CYS A 127 -16.66 17.82 11.82
CA CYS A 127 -15.45 18.38 12.43
C CYS A 127 -14.18 17.59 12.06
N HIS A 128 -13.07 18.30 11.84
CA HIS A 128 -11.75 17.72 11.69
C HIS A 128 -10.82 18.25 12.78
N TYR A 129 -10.38 17.40 13.71
CA TYR A 129 -9.59 17.80 14.88
C TYR A 129 -8.19 18.35 14.54
N ASN A 130 -7.70 18.16 13.31
CA ASN A 130 -6.44 18.77 12.84
C ASN A 130 -6.63 20.19 12.27
N SER A 131 -7.86 20.73 12.24
CA SER A 131 -8.12 22.12 11.81
C SER A 131 -7.88 23.12 12.94
N GLU A 132 -7.46 24.35 12.61
CA GLU A 132 -7.32 25.40 13.62
C GLU A 132 -8.67 25.66 14.31
N PRO A 133 -8.77 25.48 15.64
CA PRO A 133 -10.04 25.65 16.35
C PRO A 133 -10.43 27.11 16.45
N LYS A 134 -11.72 27.36 16.30
CA LYS A 134 -12.33 28.64 16.63
C LYS A 134 -12.47 28.76 18.15
N THR A 135 -11.68 29.63 18.75
CA THR A 135 -11.69 29.86 20.21
C THR A 135 -12.73 30.92 20.60
N ILE A 136 -13.61 30.59 21.54
CA ILE A 136 -14.56 31.53 22.15
C ILE A 136 -14.26 31.66 23.65
N TYR A 137 -14.17 32.90 24.12
CA TYR A 137 -13.94 33.24 25.52
C TYR A 137 -15.27 33.47 26.22
N ILE A 138 -15.53 32.77 27.32
CA ILE A 138 -16.74 32.93 28.12
C ILE A 138 -16.49 33.98 29.21
N ASP A 139 -17.16 35.12 29.09
CA ASP A 139 -17.02 36.27 30.00
C ASP A 139 -17.80 35.99 31.31
N ASN A 140 -17.08 35.40 32.29
CA ASN A 140 -17.37 35.44 33.74
C ASN A 140 -16.39 34.63 34.62
N GLU A 141 -15.34 34.03 34.07
CA GLU A 141 -14.32 33.34 34.89
C GLU A 141 -13.05 34.18 34.96
N THR A 142 -12.69 34.59 36.18
CA THR A 142 -11.62 35.56 36.46
C THR A 142 -10.20 35.02 36.26
N ASP A 143 -10.03 33.85 35.66
CA ASP A 143 -8.74 33.21 35.36
C ASP A 143 -8.82 32.48 34.01
N GLU A 144 -7.70 31.97 33.48
CA GLU A 144 -7.50 31.42 32.12
C GLU A 144 -8.42 30.25 31.67
N GLU A 145 -9.47 29.91 32.41
CA GLU A 145 -10.28 28.67 32.30
C GLU A 145 -11.54 28.78 31.41
N GLY A 146 -11.98 29.98 31.03
CA GLY A 146 -13.21 30.17 30.25
C GLY A 146 -13.05 30.08 28.72
N LYS A 147 -12.35 29.09 28.17
CA LYS A 147 -12.22 28.93 26.70
C LYS A 147 -13.02 27.72 26.19
N VAL A 148 -13.69 27.89 25.06
CA VAL A 148 -14.32 26.79 24.33
C VAL A 148 -13.80 26.77 22.90
N TYR A 149 -13.43 25.59 22.43
CA TYR A 149 -12.89 25.36 21.10
C TYR A 149 -13.94 24.69 20.21
N PHE A 150 -14.13 25.23 19.02
CA PHE A 150 -14.97 24.65 17.99
C PHE A 150 -14.14 24.38 16.74
N TYR A 151 -14.02 23.12 16.36
CA TYR A 151 -13.28 22.70 15.17
C TYR A 151 -14.17 22.81 13.94
N ARG A 152 -13.65 23.39 12.86
CA ARG A 152 -14.37 23.40 11.58
C ARG A 152 -14.22 22.07 10.87
N GLY A 153 -15.08 21.84 9.90
CA GLY A 153 -15.28 20.52 9.33
C GLY A 153 -15.54 20.51 7.83
N LYS A 154 -15.54 19.30 7.27
CA LYS A 154 -15.96 19.04 5.89
C LYS A 154 -17.47 19.21 5.78
N ASP A 155 -17.94 19.87 4.72
CA ASP A 155 -19.37 19.94 4.43
C ASP A 155 -19.95 18.54 4.20
N ILE A 156 -21.08 18.25 4.86
CA ILE A 156 -21.86 17.04 4.61
C ILE A 156 -23.05 17.37 3.70
N THR A 157 -23.44 16.44 2.82
CA THR A 157 -24.49 16.71 1.84
C THR A 157 -25.86 16.86 2.52
N GLN A 158 -26.81 17.53 1.85
CA GLN A 158 -28.18 17.63 2.36
C GLN A 158 -28.81 16.24 2.58
N GLU A 159 -28.53 15.27 1.70
CA GLU A 159 -29.03 13.90 1.86
C GLU A 159 -28.43 13.21 3.09
N GLN A 160 -27.12 13.36 3.32
CA GLN A 160 -26.47 12.86 4.53
C GLN A 160 -27.07 13.50 5.79
N ARG A 161 -27.31 14.82 5.78
CA ARG A 161 -27.98 15.52 6.88
C ARG A 161 -29.39 14.99 7.12
N GLU A 162 -30.18 14.73 6.08
CA GLU A 162 -31.52 14.15 6.19
C GLU A 162 -31.50 12.72 6.75
N GLN A 163 -30.54 11.90 6.34
CA GLN A 163 -30.38 10.54 6.87
C GLN A 163 -29.93 10.55 8.33
N ILE A 164 -28.96 11.40 8.69
CA ILE A 164 -28.50 11.57 10.08
C ILE A 164 -29.65 12.11 10.93
N ALA A 165 -30.37 13.14 10.45
CA ALA A 165 -31.55 13.65 11.13
C ALA A 165 -32.60 12.56 11.34
N GLY A 166 -32.87 11.74 10.32
CA GLY A 166 -33.76 10.59 10.42
C GLY A 166 -33.36 9.60 11.51
N PHE A 167 -32.06 9.33 11.67
CA PHE A 167 -31.55 8.50 12.77
C PHE A 167 -31.72 9.19 14.14
N LEU A 168 -31.23 10.43 14.28
CA LEU A 168 -31.26 11.19 15.53
C LEU A 168 -32.70 11.40 16.03
N ASN A 169 -33.62 11.75 15.12
CA ASN A 169 -35.04 11.98 15.40
C ASN A 169 -35.76 10.72 15.93
N ASN A 170 -35.32 9.53 15.52
CA ASN A 170 -35.90 8.26 15.95
C ASN A 170 -35.20 7.65 17.17
N TYR A 171 -34.12 8.25 17.67
CA TYR A 171 -33.43 7.76 18.85
C TYR A 171 -34.21 8.10 20.14
N ASP A 172 -34.05 7.26 21.16
CA ASP A 172 -34.66 7.49 22.48
C ASP A 172 -33.60 7.98 23.47
N TYR A 173 -33.59 9.28 23.71
CA TYR A 173 -32.56 9.95 24.49
C TYR A 173 -32.85 9.88 25.99
N GLU A 174 -31.87 9.46 26.78
CA GLU A 174 -31.87 9.60 28.24
C GLU A 174 -31.03 10.83 28.63
N GLU A 175 -31.66 11.91 29.08
CA GLU A 175 -30.95 13.12 29.50
C GLU A 175 -30.07 12.86 30.72
N ILE A 176 -28.82 13.30 30.66
CA ILE A 176 -27.88 13.20 31.78
C ILE A 176 -28.18 14.34 32.75
N SER A 177 -28.98 14.06 33.78
CA SER A 177 -29.30 15.02 34.84
C SER A 177 -28.25 15.08 35.96
N ASP A 178 -27.26 14.18 35.94
CA ASP A 178 -26.20 14.13 36.94
C ASP A 178 -25.12 15.16 36.61
N ALA A 179 -25.07 16.23 37.41
CA ALA A 179 -24.14 17.34 37.23
C ALA A 179 -22.68 16.88 37.31
N ASP A 180 -22.37 15.84 38.09
CA ASP A 180 -20.98 15.36 38.23
C ASP A 180 -20.54 14.60 36.98
N VAL A 181 -21.45 13.83 36.35
CA VAL A 181 -21.20 13.13 35.07
C VAL A 181 -21.12 14.13 33.90
N LEU A 182 -21.94 15.17 33.93
CA LEU A 182 -21.90 16.24 32.94
C LEU A 182 -20.58 17.04 33.07
N LEU A 183 -20.18 17.40 34.30
CA LEU A 183 -18.91 18.08 34.55
C LEU A 183 -17.71 17.20 34.17
N SER A 184 -17.73 15.90 34.46
CA SER A 184 -16.62 15.02 34.07
C SER A 184 -16.48 14.92 32.55
N ALA A 185 -17.60 14.79 31.83
CA ALA A 185 -17.62 14.77 30.38
C ALA A 185 -17.14 16.10 29.76
N ILE A 186 -17.56 17.24 30.31
CA ILE A 186 -17.12 18.56 29.86
C ILE A 186 -15.62 18.78 30.15
N ASN A 187 -15.17 18.48 31.36
CA ASN A 187 -13.78 18.68 31.76
C ASN A 187 -12.81 17.76 31.02
N GLN A 188 -13.24 16.55 30.66
CA GLN A 188 -12.42 15.66 29.84
C GLN A 188 -12.23 16.21 28.43
N SER A 189 -13.32 16.60 27.74
CA SER A 189 -13.17 17.17 26.40
C SER A 189 -12.38 18.49 26.39
N LEU A 190 -12.48 19.31 27.45
CA LEU A 190 -11.67 20.53 27.57
C LEU A 190 -10.18 20.19 27.75
N LYS A 191 -9.85 19.19 28.57
CA LYS A 191 -8.47 18.71 28.72
C LYS A 191 -7.89 18.10 27.45
N GLU A 192 -8.71 17.36 26.71
CA GLU A 192 -8.32 16.74 25.43
C GLU A 192 -8.18 17.81 24.34
N ALA A 193 -9.00 18.88 24.36
CA ALA A 193 -8.88 20.00 23.43
C ALA A 193 -7.67 20.92 23.73
N ASP A 194 -7.29 21.09 25.00
CA ASP A 194 -6.12 21.90 25.38
C ASP A 194 -4.78 21.17 25.23
N ASN A 195 -4.78 19.85 25.00
CA ASN A 195 -3.57 19.04 24.97
C ASN A 195 -3.65 17.99 23.85
N GLU A 196 -3.25 18.36 22.63
CA GLU A 196 -3.25 17.50 21.43
C GLU A 196 -2.53 16.16 21.61
N GLU A 197 -1.54 16.11 22.52
CA GLU A 197 -0.80 14.89 22.89
C GLU A 197 -1.56 13.98 23.86
N ALA A 198 -2.54 14.51 24.61
CA ALA A 198 -3.31 13.76 25.60
C ALA A 198 -4.71 13.33 25.11
N ALA A 199 -5.18 13.88 23.99
CA ALA A 199 -6.39 13.40 23.34
C ALA A 199 -6.15 11.99 22.76
N GLY A 200 -6.76 10.98 23.37
CA GLY A 200 -6.70 9.61 22.87
C GLY A 200 -7.33 9.48 21.47
N ASP A 201 -6.91 8.46 20.72
CA ASP A 201 -7.42 8.20 19.36
C ASP A 201 -8.94 8.05 19.29
N ASP A 202 -9.57 7.57 20.36
CA ASP A 202 -11.02 7.46 20.46
C ASP A 202 -11.73 8.81 20.44
N PHE A 203 -11.10 9.88 20.96
CA PHE A 203 -11.64 11.24 20.91
C PHE A 203 -11.49 11.85 19.51
N LYS A 204 -10.33 11.67 18.87
CA LYS A 204 -10.04 12.21 17.53
C LYS A 204 -10.88 11.55 16.42
N ASN A 205 -11.26 10.29 16.62
CA ASN A 205 -12.02 9.50 15.65
C ASN A 205 -13.53 9.49 15.90
N ALA A 206 -14.01 10.17 16.95
CA ALA A 206 -15.44 10.20 17.22
C ALA A 206 -16.15 11.24 16.34
N PRO A 207 -17.35 10.93 15.79
CA PRO A 207 -18.06 11.88 14.95
C PRO A 207 -18.48 13.12 15.75
N SER A 208 -18.00 14.30 15.32
CA SER A 208 -18.43 15.59 15.83
C SER A 208 -18.93 16.46 14.68
N PHE A 209 -19.98 17.23 14.93
CA PHE A 209 -20.59 18.13 13.95
C PHE A 209 -20.62 19.55 14.46
N VAL A 210 -20.32 20.52 13.60
CA VAL A 210 -20.39 21.95 13.93
C VAL A 210 -21.30 22.67 12.95
N TYR A 211 -22.08 23.62 13.42
CA TYR A 211 -22.84 24.55 12.60
C TYR A 211 -22.52 25.97 13.06
N GLU A 212 -22.21 26.85 12.11
CA GLU A 212 -21.92 28.25 12.38
C GLU A 212 -22.77 29.14 11.47
N SER A 213 -23.51 30.09 12.06
CA SER A 213 -24.23 31.10 11.30
C SER A 213 -24.20 32.43 12.02
N GLY A 214 -23.53 33.41 11.42
CA GLY A 214 -23.39 34.76 11.95
C GLY A 214 -22.60 34.75 13.27
N ASN A 215 -23.31 34.93 14.38
CA ASN A 215 -22.73 35.03 15.72
C ASN A 215 -23.16 33.89 16.65
N GLU A 216 -23.67 32.80 16.07
CA GLU A 216 -24.10 31.60 16.78
C GLU A 216 -23.32 30.40 16.23
N ILE A 217 -22.78 29.60 17.14
CA ILE A 217 -22.15 28.31 16.84
C ILE A 217 -22.82 27.21 17.64
N ARG A 218 -23.02 26.07 17.02
CA ARG A 218 -23.60 24.86 17.63
C ARG A 218 -22.68 23.70 17.36
N SER A 219 -22.48 22.82 18.33
CA SER A 219 -21.78 21.55 18.12
C SER A 219 -22.58 20.37 18.64
N ILE A 220 -22.40 19.22 17.99
CA ILE A 220 -22.85 17.91 18.45
C ILE A 220 -21.61 17.03 18.53
N ASP A 221 -21.22 16.64 19.72
CA ASP A 221 -20.06 15.79 19.97
C ASP A 221 -20.53 14.43 20.50
N ILE A 222 -20.05 13.35 19.91
CA ILE A 222 -20.37 11.98 20.31
C ILE A 222 -19.09 11.40 20.91
N GLN A 223 -19.13 10.85 22.11
CA GLN A 223 -17.95 10.29 22.77
C GLN A 223 -18.31 9.11 23.66
N GLU A 224 -17.33 8.24 23.93
CA GLU A 224 -17.45 7.19 24.94
C GLU A 224 -16.68 7.59 26.19
N LEU A 225 -17.35 7.61 27.34
CA LEU A 225 -16.77 7.94 28.64
C LEU A 225 -17.00 6.79 29.61
N ASP A 226 -15.93 6.13 30.06
CA ASP A 226 -15.99 5.00 31.00
C ASP A 226 -17.00 3.90 30.58
N GLY A 227 -17.05 3.58 29.27
CA GLY A 227 -17.99 2.60 28.72
C GLY A 227 -19.43 3.10 28.52
N THR A 228 -19.66 4.40 28.69
CA THR A 228 -20.96 5.05 28.50
C THR A 228 -20.89 5.99 27.30
N GLY A 229 -21.72 5.76 26.28
CA GLY A 229 -21.87 6.69 25.17
C GLY A 229 -22.57 7.98 25.59
N ILE A 230 -22.01 9.12 25.20
CA ILE A 230 -22.53 10.45 25.49
C ILE A 230 -22.64 11.23 24.18
N LEU A 231 -23.83 11.80 23.92
CA LEU A 231 -24.01 12.86 22.94
C LEU A 231 -24.08 14.18 23.68
N ARG A 232 -23.16 15.10 23.38
CA ARG A 232 -23.15 16.48 23.89
C ARG A 232 -23.60 17.42 22.80
N TYR A 233 -24.53 18.31 23.13
CA TYR A 233 -24.89 19.45 22.29
C TYR A 233 -24.48 20.75 22.97
N SER A 234 -23.65 21.52 22.29
CA SER A 234 -23.21 22.85 22.74
C SER A 234 -23.82 23.92 21.83
N CYS A 235 -24.29 25.02 22.41
CA CYS A 235 -24.75 26.18 21.67
C CYS A 235 -24.18 27.45 22.31
N CYS A 236 -23.53 28.27 21.51
CA CYS A 236 -22.85 29.47 21.96
C CYS A 236 -23.20 30.66 21.05
N LYS A 237 -23.66 31.75 21.64
CA LYS A 237 -23.75 33.05 20.97
C LYS A 237 -22.63 33.95 21.44
N TYR A 238 -21.88 34.49 20.49
CA TYR A 238 -20.71 35.32 20.76
C TYR A 238 -20.80 36.69 20.09
N THR A 239 -19.91 37.58 20.48
CA THR A 239 -19.65 38.89 19.87
C THR A 239 -18.16 39.02 19.58
N ASP A 240 -17.80 39.76 18.53
CA ASP A 240 -16.40 40.11 18.24
C ASP A 240 -16.04 41.40 18.98
N GLU A 241 -15.14 41.27 19.96
CA GLU A 241 -14.57 42.37 20.74
C GLU A 241 -13.08 42.48 20.44
N ASP A 242 -12.70 43.45 19.59
CA ASP A 242 -11.31 43.72 19.21
C ASP A 242 -10.57 42.48 18.63
N GLY A 243 -11.25 41.66 17.82
CA GLY A 243 -10.70 40.45 17.21
C GLY A 243 -10.73 39.23 18.15
N ARG A 244 -11.38 39.34 19.32
CA ARG A 244 -11.62 38.23 20.23
C ARG A 244 -13.10 37.88 20.24
N LEU A 245 -13.41 36.60 20.11
CA LEU A 245 -14.78 36.12 20.17
C LEU A 245 -15.17 35.88 21.63
N VAL A 246 -16.13 36.66 22.13
CA VAL A 246 -16.53 36.64 23.53
C VAL A 246 -18.01 36.27 23.63
N ALA A 247 -18.35 35.34 24.51
CA ALA A 247 -19.72 34.96 24.83
C ALA A 247 -19.99 35.22 26.31
N ALA A 248 -21.16 35.77 26.67
CA ALA A 248 -21.55 35.82 28.07
C ALA A 248 -21.88 34.39 28.56
N ALA A 249 -21.61 34.08 29.83
CA ALA A 249 -21.90 32.74 30.39
C ALA A 249 -23.35 32.25 30.18
N GLN A 250 -24.31 33.17 30.11
CA GLN A 250 -25.73 32.87 29.85
C GLN A 250 -26.04 32.54 28.38
N ASP A 251 -25.13 32.90 27.47
CA ASP A 251 -25.22 32.71 26.02
C ASP A 251 -24.49 31.44 25.57
N TYR A 252 -23.85 30.72 26.51
CA TYR A 252 -23.30 29.39 26.34
C TYR A 252 -24.18 28.36 27.06
N SER A 253 -24.56 27.30 26.35
CA SER A 253 -25.34 26.20 26.92
C SER A 253 -24.80 24.86 26.43
N VAL A 254 -24.80 23.88 27.33
CA VAL A 254 -24.40 22.50 27.05
C VAL A 254 -25.49 21.59 27.59
N ASN A 255 -25.95 20.67 26.75
CA ASN A 255 -26.86 19.59 27.13
C ASN A 255 -26.21 18.26 26.75
N ALA A 256 -26.48 17.20 27.50
CA ALA A 256 -25.95 15.88 27.16
C ALA A 256 -26.97 14.77 27.40
N TRP A 257 -26.89 13.73 26.58
CA TRP A 257 -27.74 12.56 26.65
C TRP A 257 -26.90 11.30 26.58
N LYS A 258 -27.33 10.25 27.29
CA LYS A 258 -26.76 8.92 27.11
C LYS A 258 -27.21 8.35 25.78
N ILE A 259 -26.28 7.69 25.11
CA ILE A 259 -26.48 7.03 23.83
C ILE A 259 -25.78 5.67 23.84
N ASP A 260 -26.13 4.84 22.85
CA ASP A 260 -25.36 3.67 22.46
C ASP A 260 -24.26 4.14 21.50
N TYR A 261 -23.02 4.23 22.00
CA TYR A 261 -21.89 4.79 21.25
C TYR A 261 -21.60 4.02 19.96
N ASP A 262 -21.50 2.70 20.05
CA ASP A 262 -21.21 1.83 18.89
C ASP A 262 -22.30 1.96 17.82
N LEU A 263 -23.57 2.03 18.23
CA LEU A 263 -24.68 2.25 17.30
C LEU A 263 -24.59 3.62 16.61
N PHE A 264 -24.32 4.69 17.36
CA PHE A 264 -24.18 6.04 16.79
C PHE A 264 -23.01 6.11 15.83
N LYS A 265 -21.83 5.66 16.27
CA LYS A 265 -20.59 5.69 15.48
C LYS A 265 -20.77 4.91 14.18
N SER A 266 -21.17 3.65 14.25
CA SER A 266 -21.34 2.81 13.04
C SER A 266 -22.44 3.30 12.10
N THR A 267 -23.54 3.85 12.63
CA THR A 267 -24.63 4.38 11.79
C THR A 267 -24.20 5.65 11.07
N ILE A 268 -23.54 6.57 11.78
CA ILE A 268 -23.04 7.82 11.21
C ILE A 268 -21.93 7.54 10.19
N GLU A 269 -20.95 6.70 10.53
CA GLU A 269 -19.91 6.26 9.58
C GLU A 269 -20.53 5.58 8.35
N GLY A 270 -21.58 4.78 8.53
CA GLY A 270 -22.33 4.18 7.42
C GLY A 270 -22.99 5.21 6.51
N ILE A 271 -23.65 6.23 7.07
CA ILE A 271 -24.29 7.30 6.30
C ILE A 271 -23.25 8.18 5.59
N LEU A 272 -22.17 8.53 6.29
CA LEU A 272 -21.08 9.34 5.73
C LEU A 272 -20.28 8.56 4.67
N GLY A 273 -20.17 7.24 4.82
CA GLY A 273 -19.50 6.34 3.89
C GLY A 273 -20.37 5.83 2.74
N THR A 274 -21.71 5.97 2.81
CA THR A 274 -22.55 5.78 1.63
C THR A 274 -22.25 6.90 0.64
N GLU A 275 -21.66 6.55 -0.51
CA GLU A 275 -21.69 7.39 -1.70
C GLU A 275 -23.15 7.69 -2.01
N THR A 276 -23.64 8.82 -1.50
CA THR A 276 -24.91 9.38 -1.90
C THR A 276 -24.71 9.75 -3.36
N LYS A 277 -25.30 8.93 -4.24
CA LYS A 277 -25.53 9.30 -5.63
C LYS A 277 -26.30 10.60 -5.56
N GLN A 278 -25.58 11.72 -5.65
CA GLN A 278 -26.18 13.02 -5.86
C GLN A 278 -27.29 12.83 -6.89
N PRO A 279 -28.48 13.45 -6.69
CA PRO A 279 -29.42 13.54 -7.78
C PRO A 279 -28.60 14.11 -8.93
N THR A 280 -28.47 13.34 -10.01
CA THR A 280 -27.72 13.69 -11.20
C THR A 280 -28.05 15.14 -11.54
N THR A 281 -27.18 16.06 -11.10
CA THR A 281 -26.75 17.15 -11.95
C THR A 281 -26.39 16.39 -13.20
N GLU A 282 -27.21 16.56 -14.26
CA GLU A 282 -26.87 16.07 -15.59
C GLU A 282 -25.36 16.19 -15.71
N ALA A 283 -24.67 15.07 -15.98
CA ALA A 283 -23.24 15.07 -16.18
C ALA A 283 -22.98 16.29 -17.06
N ILE A 284 -22.41 17.35 -16.46
CA ILE A 284 -21.87 18.41 -17.26
C ILE A 284 -20.75 17.63 -17.91
N GLU A 285 -20.94 17.25 -19.18
CA GLU A 285 -19.83 16.96 -20.08
C GLU A 285 -19.00 18.24 -20.06
N GLU A 286 -18.20 18.39 -19.01
CA GLU A 286 -17.24 19.46 -18.88
C GLU A 286 -16.23 19.08 -19.97
N THR A 287 -16.38 19.70 -21.14
CA THR A 287 -15.44 19.53 -22.23
C THR A 287 -14.08 19.92 -21.67
N VAL A 288 -13.26 18.91 -21.36
CA VAL A 288 -11.96 19.13 -20.76
C VAL A 288 -11.15 19.95 -21.77
N PRO A 289 -10.57 21.10 -21.38
CA PRO A 289 -10.07 22.09 -22.32
C PRO A 289 -8.70 21.72 -22.92
N PHE A 290 -8.44 20.42 -23.17
CA PHE A 290 -7.16 19.96 -23.72
C PHE A 290 -6.90 20.51 -25.13
N ASN A 291 -7.96 20.88 -25.87
CA ASN A 291 -7.84 21.53 -27.17
C ASN A 291 -6.96 22.80 -27.13
N ASP A 292 -7.07 23.60 -26.07
CA ASP A 292 -6.23 24.80 -25.93
C ASP A 292 -4.81 24.42 -25.49
N PHE A 293 -4.69 23.43 -24.59
CA PHE A 293 -3.38 22.94 -24.13
C PHE A 293 -2.47 22.50 -25.29
N PHE A 294 -2.96 21.62 -26.16
CA PHE A 294 -2.18 21.08 -27.30
C PHE A 294 -2.03 22.03 -28.49
N ALA A 295 -2.70 23.19 -28.47
CA ALA A 295 -2.44 24.26 -29.43
C ALA A 295 -1.10 24.97 -29.18
N HIS A 296 -0.50 24.75 -28.00
CA HIS A 296 0.71 25.41 -27.57
C HIS A 296 1.97 24.56 -27.72
N GLU A 297 3.11 25.22 -27.52
CA GLU A 297 4.41 24.56 -27.43
C GLU A 297 4.54 23.82 -26.11
N ILE A 298 4.34 22.49 -26.17
CA ILE A 298 4.41 21.61 -25.01
C ILE A 298 5.77 20.91 -24.97
N THR A 299 6.24 20.68 -23.76
CA THR A 299 7.37 19.81 -23.48
C THR A 299 6.91 18.58 -22.71
N VAL A 300 7.59 17.45 -22.94
CA VAL A 300 7.49 16.27 -22.06
C VAL A 300 8.71 16.23 -21.16
N SER A 301 8.52 15.89 -19.87
CA SER A 301 9.63 15.80 -18.91
C SER A 301 10.76 14.87 -19.40
N SER A 302 12.01 15.24 -19.11
CA SER A 302 13.22 14.50 -19.52
C SER A 302 14.41 14.78 -18.58
N ASP A 303 15.41 13.90 -18.59
CA ASP A 303 16.55 13.90 -17.66
C ASP A 303 17.45 15.14 -17.65
N ASP A 304 17.53 15.90 -18.74
CA ASP A 304 18.55 16.95 -18.91
C ASP A 304 18.06 18.38 -18.61
N HIS A 305 16.84 18.53 -18.08
CA HIS A 305 16.13 19.80 -18.20
C HIS A 305 15.48 20.32 -16.91
N THR A 306 14.77 21.43 -17.08
CA THR A 306 14.57 22.49 -16.13
C THR A 306 13.45 22.16 -15.14
N ASN A 307 13.71 22.25 -13.84
CA ASN A 307 12.68 22.14 -12.82
C ASN A 307 11.96 23.48 -12.67
N ILE A 308 10.65 23.45 -12.83
CA ILE A 308 9.73 24.55 -12.56
C ILE A 308 9.11 24.28 -11.21
N SER A 309 9.30 25.22 -10.29
CA SER A 309 8.73 25.22 -8.95
C SER A 309 7.75 26.38 -8.85
N VAL A 310 6.49 26.12 -8.51
CA VAL A 310 5.47 27.17 -8.37
C VAL A 310 4.96 27.21 -6.95
N THR A 311 5.12 28.36 -6.30
CA THR A 311 4.55 28.62 -4.97
C THR A 311 3.20 29.33 -5.12
N THR A 312 2.16 28.78 -4.50
CA THR A 312 0.81 29.38 -4.40
C THR A 312 0.61 30.07 -3.06
N ASP A 313 -0.50 30.80 -2.90
CA ASP A 313 -0.80 31.53 -1.66
C ASP A 313 -1.24 30.62 -0.49
N GLU A 314 -1.56 29.33 -0.75
CA GLU A 314 -1.96 28.32 0.25
C GLU A 314 -0.87 27.22 0.47
N ASP A 315 0.41 27.58 0.33
CA ASP A 315 1.57 26.75 0.69
C ASP A 315 1.73 25.39 -0.03
N TYR A 316 0.99 25.10 -1.11
CA TYR A 316 1.31 23.94 -1.94
C TYR A 316 2.33 24.30 -3.04
N LEU A 317 3.25 23.37 -3.29
CA LEU A 317 4.37 23.55 -4.20
C LEU A 317 4.24 22.61 -5.38
N ALA A 318 3.93 23.15 -6.56
CA ALA A 318 3.90 22.36 -7.78
C ALA A 318 5.32 22.22 -8.35
N TYR A 319 5.80 20.98 -8.45
CA TYR A 319 7.05 20.64 -9.12
C TYR A 319 6.75 19.98 -10.45
N VAL A 320 7.09 20.67 -11.55
CA VAL A 320 6.99 20.12 -12.90
C VAL A 320 8.34 20.26 -13.60
N THR A 321 8.70 19.26 -14.39
CA THR A 321 9.96 19.29 -15.14
C THR A 321 9.66 19.61 -16.59
N GLN A 322 10.19 20.73 -17.06
CA GLN A 322 10.17 21.07 -18.47
C GLN A 322 11.25 20.25 -19.16
N GLY A 323 10.89 19.46 -20.17
CA GLY A 323 11.84 18.64 -20.91
C GLY A 323 11.87 18.95 -22.40
N ARG A 324 11.91 17.91 -23.24
CA ARG A 324 12.06 18.06 -24.67
C ARG A 324 10.78 18.58 -25.31
N LYS A 325 10.93 19.54 -26.22
CA LYS A 325 9.84 20.07 -27.03
C LYS A 325 9.23 18.97 -27.90
N ILE A 326 7.91 18.82 -27.80
CA ILE A 326 7.15 17.90 -28.64
C ILE A 326 6.96 18.54 -30.03
N PRO A 327 7.20 17.81 -31.14
CA PRO A 327 6.93 18.32 -32.48
C PRO A 327 5.45 18.67 -32.67
N SER A 328 5.16 19.73 -33.44
CA SER A 328 3.79 20.25 -33.59
C SER A 328 2.80 19.22 -34.17
N ASP A 329 3.25 18.37 -35.10
CA ASP A 329 2.43 17.28 -35.67
C ASP A 329 2.09 16.19 -34.64
N LYS A 330 2.95 16.00 -33.64
CA LYS A 330 2.72 15.11 -32.50
C LYS A 330 1.83 15.75 -31.46
N CYS A 331 1.97 17.06 -31.20
CA CYS A 331 1.03 17.82 -30.36
C CYS A 331 -0.41 17.71 -30.89
N GLU A 332 -0.62 17.84 -32.21
CA GLU A 332 -1.94 17.68 -32.82
C GLU A 332 -2.53 16.29 -32.56
N GLN A 333 -1.74 15.23 -32.77
CA GLN A 333 -2.16 13.84 -32.50
C GLN A 333 -2.45 13.59 -31.01
N LEU A 334 -1.64 14.16 -30.10
CA LEU A 334 -1.92 14.10 -28.67
C LEU A 334 -3.20 14.85 -28.32
N GLY A 335 -3.42 16.03 -28.91
CA GLY A 335 -4.68 16.74 -28.80
C GLY A 335 -5.85 15.87 -29.21
N GLU A 336 -5.81 15.25 -30.39
CA GLU A 336 -6.87 14.32 -30.83
C GLU A 336 -7.07 13.15 -29.85
N LEU A 337 -5.98 12.57 -29.32
CA LEU A 337 -6.03 11.51 -28.32
C LEU A 337 -6.75 11.96 -27.05
N PHE A 338 -6.28 13.03 -26.40
CA PHE A 338 -6.82 13.50 -25.11
C PHE A 338 -8.28 13.97 -25.26
N ASN A 339 -8.63 14.61 -26.37
CA ASN A 339 -10.01 15.01 -26.65
C ASN A 339 -10.93 13.82 -26.99
N SER A 340 -10.37 12.66 -27.33
CA SER A 340 -11.14 11.42 -27.53
C SER A 340 -11.45 10.69 -26.22
N LEU A 341 -10.82 11.07 -25.11
CA LEU A 341 -11.02 10.42 -23.82
C LEU A 341 -12.36 10.83 -23.21
N THR A 342 -13.07 9.84 -22.66
CA THR A 342 -14.19 10.09 -21.74
C THR A 342 -13.61 10.07 -20.33
N LEU A 343 -13.45 11.25 -19.73
CA LEU A 343 -12.85 11.39 -18.41
C LEU A 343 -13.93 11.66 -17.36
N GLU A 344 -13.88 10.92 -16.25
CA GLU A 344 -14.71 11.17 -15.08
C GLU A 344 -13.91 11.99 -14.08
N ARG A 345 -14.37 13.21 -13.79
CA ARG A 345 -13.74 14.07 -12.78
C ARG A 345 -13.97 13.47 -11.39
N LYS A 346 -12.92 13.44 -10.58
CA LYS A 346 -12.97 12.99 -9.18
C LYS A 346 -12.62 14.11 -8.22
N ASP A 347 -13.28 14.08 -7.07
CA ASP A 347 -12.93 14.88 -5.90
C ASP A 347 -11.99 14.04 -5.03
N ARG A 348 -10.72 14.00 -5.43
CA ARG A 348 -9.62 13.28 -4.77
C ARG A 348 -8.41 14.21 -4.70
N ASP A 349 -7.61 14.06 -3.66
CA ASP A 349 -6.36 14.83 -3.55
C ASP A 349 -5.46 14.52 -4.76
N PRO A 350 -5.03 15.54 -5.53
CA PRO A 350 -4.10 15.36 -6.65
C PRO A 350 -2.70 14.89 -6.20
N PHE A 351 -2.41 14.96 -4.91
CA PHE A 351 -1.16 14.54 -4.32
C PHE A 351 -1.36 13.33 -3.40
N ILE A 352 -0.50 12.32 -3.56
CA ILE A 352 -0.37 11.24 -2.59
C ILE A 352 0.54 11.79 -1.48
N GLU A 353 -0.01 12.60 -0.59
CA GLU A 353 0.77 13.25 0.49
C GLU A 353 1.27 12.24 1.52
N ASP A 354 0.52 11.16 1.69
CA ASP A 354 0.74 10.12 2.69
C ASP A 354 1.72 9.03 2.23
N MET A 355 2.53 9.26 1.20
CA MET A 355 3.57 8.31 0.79
C MET A 355 4.93 9.03 0.65
N PRO A 356 6.01 8.47 1.22
CA PRO A 356 7.35 9.01 1.06
C PRO A 356 7.66 9.21 -0.42
N PHE A 357 8.19 10.39 -0.78
CA PHE A 357 8.46 10.73 -2.19
C PHE A 357 9.27 9.67 -2.93
N HIS A 358 10.22 9.02 -2.25
CA HIS A 358 11.05 7.95 -2.81
C HIS A 358 10.31 6.64 -3.06
N PHE A 359 9.13 6.48 -2.47
CA PHE A 359 8.21 5.40 -2.74
C PHE A 359 7.12 5.81 -3.73
N GLN A 360 7.07 7.05 -4.24
CA GLN A 360 6.01 7.49 -5.15
C GLN A 360 6.25 7.03 -6.60
N SER A 361 5.13 6.67 -7.26
CA SER A 361 4.96 6.20 -8.64
C SER A 361 5.76 4.96 -9.06
N LEU A 362 5.15 4.11 -9.89
CA LEU A 362 5.84 3.12 -10.75
C LEU A 362 6.13 3.68 -12.14
N ASP A 363 5.40 4.73 -12.57
CA ASP A 363 5.65 5.51 -13.78
C ASP A 363 4.86 6.84 -13.70
N LYS A 364 5.41 7.90 -14.30
CA LYS A 364 4.78 9.23 -14.32
C LYS A 364 5.12 9.95 -15.62
N LEU A 365 4.10 10.49 -16.29
CA LEU A 365 4.25 11.27 -17.53
C LEU A 365 3.80 12.71 -17.30
N ASP A 366 4.69 13.66 -17.52
CA ASP A 366 4.41 15.10 -17.39
C ASP A 366 4.45 15.78 -18.76
N PHE A 367 3.37 16.49 -19.06
CA PHE A 367 3.28 17.45 -20.16
C PHE A 367 3.19 18.84 -19.57
N VAL A 368 4.09 19.73 -19.96
CA VAL A 368 4.16 21.09 -19.43
C VAL A 368 4.17 22.08 -20.57
N TYR A 369 3.37 23.13 -20.42
CA TYR A 369 3.35 24.29 -21.28
C TYR A 369 3.54 25.55 -20.43
N LEU A 370 4.49 26.40 -20.85
CA LEU A 370 4.74 27.71 -20.26
C LEU A 370 4.89 28.74 -21.38
N ASN A 371 4.02 29.74 -21.43
CA ASN A 371 4.04 30.79 -22.46
C ASN A 371 3.67 32.14 -21.86
N GLY A 372 4.65 33.04 -21.88
CA GLY A 372 4.53 34.31 -21.19
C GLY A 372 4.39 34.07 -19.69
N ASN A 373 3.21 34.39 -19.16
CA ASN A 373 2.85 34.23 -17.76
C ASN A 373 1.82 33.12 -17.53
N GLU A 374 1.47 32.31 -18.52
CA GLU A 374 0.54 31.20 -18.35
C GLU A 374 1.32 29.89 -18.26
N LEU A 375 1.08 29.13 -17.19
CA LEU A 375 1.61 27.80 -16.97
C LEU A 375 0.43 26.82 -16.89
N ALA A 376 0.49 25.74 -17.66
CA ALA A 376 -0.39 24.61 -17.48
C ALA A 376 0.39 23.30 -17.56
N TYR A 377 -0.11 22.28 -16.87
CA TYR A 377 0.47 20.95 -16.93
C TYR A 377 -0.57 19.84 -16.88
N ILE A 378 -0.23 18.72 -17.52
CA ILE A 378 -0.93 17.44 -17.42
C ILE A 378 0.05 16.42 -16.86
N THR A 379 -0.32 15.78 -15.76
CA THR A 379 0.45 14.70 -15.16
C THR A 379 -0.38 13.42 -15.17
N LEU A 380 0.14 12.35 -15.77
CA LEU A 380 -0.42 11.01 -15.65
C LEU A 380 0.36 10.23 -14.60
N ARG A 381 -0.34 9.60 -13.67
CA ARG A 381 0.27 8.80 -12.61
C ARG A 381 -0.21 7.35 -12.66
N ARG A 382 0.74 6.41 -12.78
CA ARG A 382 0.42 4.97 -12.87
C ARG A 382 -0.14 4.40 -11.58
N ASP A 383 0.40 4.86 -10.45
CA ASP A 383 0.09 4.35 -9.11
C ASP A 383 -1.38 4.54 -8.70
N SER A 384 -1.91 5.70 -9.02
CA SER A 384 -3.24 6.15 -8.66
C SER A 384 -4.21 6.03 -9.84
N ASN A 385 -3.71 5.69 -11.03
CA ASN A 385 -4.49 5.66 -12.27
C ASN A 385 -5.26 6.97 -12.49
N ILE A 386 -4.58 8.09 -12.24
CA ILE A 386 -5.17 9.43 -12.41
C ILE A 386 -4.42 10.27 -13.43
N LEU A 387 -5.17 11.17 -14.03
CA LEU A 387 -4.69 12.33 -14.77
C LEU A 387 -4.96 13.57 -13.91
N VAL A 388 -3.92 14.35 -13.66
CA VAL A 388 -3.97 15.64 -12.99
C VAL A 388 -3.80 16.73 -14.04
N TYR A 389 -4.69 17.72 -14.05
CA TYR A 389 -4.60 18.92 -14.89
C TYR A 389 -4.71 20.17 -14.03
N ASP A 390 -3.81 21.11 -14.28
CA ASP A 390 -3.81 22.40 -13.61
C ASP A 390 -3.31 23.48 -14.56
N SER A 391 -3.77 24.70 -14.35
CA SER A 391 -3.48 25.87 -15.18
C SER A 391 -3.59 27.13 -14.34
N MET A 392 -2.56 27.97 -14.42
CA MET A 392 -2.46 29.18 -13.60
C MET A 392 -1.58 30.24 -14.27
N HIS A 393 -1.74 31.49 -13.83
CA HIS A 393 -0.80 32.55 -14.18
C HIS A 393 0.36 32.59 -13.19
N VAL A 394 1.56 32.82 -13.71
CA VAL A 394 2.81 32.81 -12.97
C VAL A 394 3.69 34.01 -13.29
N GLU A 395 4.46 34.46 -12.30
CA GLU A 395 5.57 35.38 -12.48
C GLU A 395 6.88 34.77 -11.97
N THR A 396 8.00 35.13 -12.60
CA THR A 396 9.31 34.68 -12.12
C THR A 396 9.58 35.18 -10.71
N PHE A 397 9.85 34.25 -9.79
CA PHE A 397 10.17 34.51 -8.40
C PHE A 397 11.64 34.21 -8.15
N ASN A 398 12.45 35.22 -7.87
CA ASN A 398 13.88 35.02 -7.63
C ASN A 398 14.14 34.86 -6.12
N ASN A 399 14.23 33.61 -5.65
CA ASN A 399 14.47 33.30 -4.24
C ASN A 399 15.97 33.33 -3.84
N GLY A 400 16.84 33.89 -4.68
CA GLY A 400 18.28 33.97 -4.42
C GLY A 400 19.05 32.64 -4.55
N SER A 401 18.37 31.51 -4.75
CA SER A 401 18.95 30.22 -5.13
C SER A 401 19.11 30.12 -6.64
N ASN A 402 20.23 30.64 -7.18
CA ASN A 402 20.60 30.43 -8.59
C ASN A 402 21.17 29.03 -8.79
N LEU A 403 20.38 27.98 -8.56
CA LEU A 403 20.72 26.64 -9.02
C LEU A 403 20.46 26.61 -10.53
N GLU A 404 21.52 26.37 -11.31
CA GLU A 404 21.42 26.24 -12.76
C GLU A 404 20.44 25.12 -13.11
N GLY A 405 19.39 25.43 -13.88
CA GLY A 405 18.32 24.48 -14.22
C GLY A 405 17.10 24.48 -13.27
N TYR A 406 17.02 25.37 -12.28
CA TYR A 406 15.81 25.57 -11.45
C TYR A 406 15.22 26.96 -11.67
N TYR A 407 13.95 27.02 -12.06
CA TYR A 407 13.21 28.25 -12.24
C TYR A 407 12.05 28.25 -11.25
N ASN A 408 12.06 29.24 -10.37
CA ASN A 408 11.02 29.42 -9.38
C ASN A 408 10.04 30.47 -9.90
N TYR A 409 8.76 30.14 -9.79
CA TYR A 409 7.65 30.96 -10.17
C TYR A 409 6.74 31.15 -8.96
N LYS A 410 6.05 32.29 -8.93
CA LYS A 410 4.96 32.53 -7.99
C LYS A 410 3.66 32.55 -8.77
N CYS A 411 2.65 31.83 -8.30
CA CYS A 411 1.29 31.94 -8.83
C CYS A 411 0.75 33.36 -8.58
N THR A 412 0.16 33.97 -9.60
CA THR A 412 -0.43 35.32 -9.53
C THR A 412 -1.96 35.30 -9.53
N ASP A 413 -2.57 34.11 -9.65
CA ASP A 413 -4.02 33.96 -9.59
C ASP A 413 -4.49 34.03 -8.14
N GLU A 414 -5.22 35.10 -7.80
CA GLU A 414 -5.78 35.29 -6.46
C GLU A 414 -6.72 34.12 -6.12
N GLY A 415 -6.43 33.41 -5.02
CA GLY A 415 -7.25 32.30 -4.55
C GLY A 415 -7.09 31.01 -5.35
N HIS A 416 -5.98 30.83 -6.06
CA HIS A 416 -5.64 29.53 -6.65
C HIS A 416 -5.21 28.54 -5.56
N THR A 417 -6.11 27.61 -5.23
CA THR A 417 -5.98 26.58 -4.19
C THR A 417 -5.80 25.19 -4.81
N ARG A 418 -5.68 24.16 -3.97
CA ARG A 418 -5.68 22.76 -4.43
C ARG A 418 -6.98 22.36 -5.13
N ASP A 419 -8.10 22.98 -4.77
CA ASP A 419 -9.42 22.68 -5.34
C ASP A 419 -9.55 23.10 -6.81
N ASN A 420 -8.64 23.96 -7.28
CA ASN A 420 -8.56 24.34 -8.69
C ASN A 420 -7.96 23.23 -9.57
N ILE A 421 -7.21 22.30 -8.96
CA ILE A 421 -6.59 21.18 -9.66
C ILE A 421 -7.67 20.18 -10.07
N LYS A 422 -7.66 19.77 -11.33
CA LYS A 422 -8.63 18.83 -11.87
C LYS A 422 -8.02 17.43 -11.90
N VAL A 423 -8.68 16.47 -11.25
CA VAL A 423 -8.27 15.07 -11.20
C VAL A 423 -9.29 14.21 -11.95
N TYR A 424 -8.80 13.28 -12.75
CA TYR A 424 -9.60 12.38 -13.57
C TYR A 424 -9.11 10.94 -13.45
N ASP A 425 -10.02 9.97 -13.39
CA ASP A 425 -9.64 8.55 -13.49
C ASP A 425 -9.23 8.21 -14.94
N ILE A 426 -8.16 7.43 -15.08
CA ILE A 426 -7.65 6.94 -16.37
C ILE A 426 -7.27 5.46 -16.29
N ASN A 427 -7.16 4.80 -17.44
CA ASN A 427 -6.36 3.58 -17.55
C ASN A 427 -4.93 4.00 -17.95
N TYR A 428 -4.01 4.07 -16.99
CA TYR A 428 -2.68 4.61 -17.24
C TYR A 428 -1.95 3.83 -18.34
N ASP A 429 -1.90 2.49 -18.25
CA ASP A 429 -1.11 1.67 -19.16
C ASP A 429 -1.63 1.76 -20.60
N GLU A 430 -2.94 1.80 -20.78
CA GLU A 430 -3.56 1.99 -22.09
C GLU A 430 -3.26 3.38 -22.67
N LEU A 431 -3.43 4.43 -21.86
CA LEU A 431 -3.21 5.80 -22.30
C LEU A 431 -1.72 6.08 -22.57
N ALA A 432 -0.83 5.64 -21.69
CA ALA A 432 0.62 5.72 -21.85
C ALA A 432 1.09 4.95 -23.09
N GLY A 433 0.53 3.77 -23.37
CA GLY A 433 0.79 3.01 -24.59
C GLY A 433 0.47 3.82 -25.85
N ARG A 434 -0.72 4.41 -25.93
CA ARG A 434 -1.14 5.27 -27.06
C ARG A 434 -0.28 6.53 -27.19
N ILE A 435 0.11 7.14 -26.06
CA ILE A 435 1.02 8.29 -26.04
C ILE A 435 2.39 7.90 -26.62
N ARG A 436 2.95 6.76 -26.22
CA ARG A 436 4.24 6.25 -26.72
C ARG A 436 4.17 5.93 -28.22
N GLU A 437 3.07 5.37 -28.71
CA GLU A 437 2.86 5.16 -30.15
C GLU A 437 2.89 6.49 -30.94
N ILE A 438 2.28 7.55 -30.38
CA ILE A 438 2.30 8.88 -30.99
C ILE A 438 3.70 9.46 -30.94
N LEU A 439 4.36 9.48 -29.78
CA LEU A 439 5.64 10.15 -29.59
C LEU A 439 6.82 9.38 -30.23
N GLY A 440 6.74 8.05 -30.31
CA GLY A 440 7.80 7.16 -30.79
C GLY A 440 8.84 6.82 -29.73
N ASP A 441 9.68 5.81 -30.03
CA ASP A 441 10.65 5.23 -29.09
C ASP A 441 11.66 6.26 -28.54
N ASP A 442 12.05 7.24 -29.37
CA ASP A 442 12.98 8.31 -28.98
C ASP A 442 12.48 9.14 -27.79
N PHE A 443 11.16 9.28 -27.62
CA PHE A 443 10.54 9.97 -26.49
C PHE A 443 10.19 9.01 -25.35
N ALA A 444 9.94 7.73 -25.63
CA ALA A 444 9.68 6.72 -24.62
C ALA A 444 10.88 6.52 -23.67
N VAL A 445 12.11 6.64 -24.19
CA VAL A 445 13.35 6.60 -23.39
C VAL A 445 13.46 7.81 -22.45
N GLU A 446 12.99 8.99 -22.87
CA GLU A 446 13.07 10.23 -22.08
C GLU A 446 11.96 10.35 -21.03
N THR A 447 10.84 9.64 -21.22
CA THR A 447 9.78 9.52 -20.22
C THR A 447 10.12 8.58 -19.06
N ALA A 448 11.34 8.02 -19.03
CA ALA A 448 11.81 7.18 -17.95
C ALA A 448 11.92 8.01 -16.64
N PRO A 449 11.24 7.60 -15.55
CA PRO A 449 11.03 8.45 -14.39
C PRO A 449 12.27 8.57 -13.50
N LYS A 450 12.66 9.82 -13.19
CA LYS A 450 13.52 10.12 -12.03
C LYS A 450 12.72 10.08 -10.74
N ASN A 451 13.33 9.53 -9.69
CA ASN A 451 12.80 9.43 -8.32
C ASN A 451 11.56 8.54 -8.20
N ASN A 452 11.62 7.38 -8.83
CA ASN A 452 10.58 6.37 -8.76
C ASN A 452 11.19 5.08 -8.23
N PHE A 453 10.45 4.41 -7.35
CA PHE A 453 10.87 3.16 -6.73
C PHE A 453 11.30 2.10 -7.76
N ALA A 454 10.58 1.93 -8.86
CA ALA A 454 10.89 0.94 -9.91
C ALA A 454 12.21 1.21 -10.66
N PHE A 455 12.64 2.46 -10.76
CA PHE A 455 13.83 2.83 -11.53
C PHE A 455 15.13 2.57 -10.76
N PHE A 456 15.07 2.64 -9.43
CA PHE A 456 16.25 2.40 -8.62
C PHE A 456 16.66 0.92 -8.68
N ASN A 457 17.97 0.70 -8.79
CA ASN A 457 18.57 -0.62 -8.67
C ASN A 457 18.67 -0.99 -7.20
N TRP A 458 17.52 -1.20 -6.58
CA TRP A 458 17.41 -1.56 -5.18
C TRP A 458 18.11 -2.88 -4.90
N LYS A 459 18.74 -2.93 -3.74
CA LYS A 459 19.35 -4.09 -3.14
C LYS A 459 18.83 -4.23 -1.72
N VAL A 460 18.64 -5.45 -1.24
CA VAL A 460 18.36 -5.73 0.17
C VAL A 460 19.70 -5.95 0.85
N LYS A 461 19.98 -5.17 1.90
CA LYS A 461 21.18 -5.32 2.72
C LYS A 461 21.03 -6.59 3.56
N ASP A 462 21.86 -7.57 3.25
CA ASP A 462 22.00 -8.84 3.97
C ASP A 462 23.46 -9.30 3.86
N ASP A 463 23.80 -10.51 4.31
CA ASP A 463 25.16 -11.08 4.20
C ASP A 463 25.69 -11.13 2.75
N THR A 464 24.81 -11.08 1.73
CA THR A 464 25.17 -11.17 0.30
C THR A 464 24.41 -10.22 -0.63
N ASP A 465 24.02 -9.03 -0.14
CA ASP A 465 23.37 -7.93 -0.90
C ASP A 465 22.59 -8.34 -2.16
N ILE A 466 21.27 -8.49 -2.04
CA ILE A 466 20.42 -9.08 -3.08
C ILE A 466 19.78 -7.97 -3.94
N TYR A 467 20.06 -7.92 -5.24
CA TYR A 467 19.38 -6.99 -6.16
C TYR A 467 17.90 -7.35 -6.34
N LEU A 468 17.01 -6.36 -6.34
CA LEU A 468 15.59 -6.55 -6.63
C LEU A 468 15.35 -6.63 -8.15
N THR A 469 14.62 -7.65 -8.60
CA THR A 469 14.08 -7.73 -9.98
C THR A 469 12.96 -6.71 -10.19
N ASP A 470 12.53 -6.49 -11.43
CA ASP A 470 11.41 -5.57 -11.68
C ASP A 470 10.10 -6.08 -11.04
N ASN A 471 9.89 -7.41 -11.00
CA ASN A 471 8.78 -8.02 -10.27
C ASN A 471 8.90 -7.79 -8.76
N ASP A 472 10.10 -7.91 -8.20
CA ASP A 472 10.34 -7.63 -6.77
C ASP A 472 10.07 -6.17 -6.45
N LYS A 473 10.52 -5.25 -7.31
CA LYS A 473 10.25 -3.83 -7.13
C LYS A 473 8.76 -3.54 -7.20
N GLU A 474 8.03 -4.13 -8.13
CA GLU A 474 6.57 -3.97 -8.23
C GLU A 474 5.85 -4.55 -7.01
N ALA A 475 6.25 -5.73 -6.54
CA ALA A 475 5.66 -6.35 -5.36
C ALA A 475 5.97 -5.56 -4.08
N LEU A 476 7.23 -5.15 -3.85
CA LEU A 476 7.60 -4.30 -2.72
C LEU A 476 6.89 -2.96 -2.80
N TYR A 477 6.80 -2.36 -3.99
CA TYR A 477 6.04 -1.15 -4.19
C TYR A 477 4.58 -1.33 -3.76
N ASN A 478 3.92 -2.41 -4.19
CA ASN A 478 2.54 -2.70 -3.82
C ASN A 478 2.37 -2.89 -2.31
N ILE A 479 3.33 -3.54 -1.64
CA ILE A 479 3.35 -3.68 -0.19
C ILE A 479 3.48 -2.29 0.47
N LEU A 480 4.45 -1.47 0.05
CA LEU A 480 4.69 -0.12 0.59
C LEU A 480 3.51 0.84 0.32
N ASN A 481 2.87 0.73 -0.85
CA ASN A 481 1.73 1.53 -1.28
C ASN A 481 0.44 1.14 -0.54
N SER A 482 0.38 -0.07 0.03
CA SER A 482 -0.75 -0.49 0.86
C SER A 482 -0.77 0.18 2.23
N CYS A 483 0.33 0.81 2.63
CA CYS A 483 0.46 1.49 3.92
C CYS A 483 0.04 2.96 3.82
N LYS A 484 -0.64 3.45 4.86
CA LYS A 484 -0.77 4.89 5.11
C LYS A 484 0.49 5.37 5.80
N TRP A 485 1.18 6.35 5.23
CA TRP A 485 2.38 6.94 5.84
C TRP A 485 2.12 8.31 6.43
N GLU A 486 2.79 8.59 7.54
CA GLU A 486 2.79 9.90 8.19
C GLU A 486 4.23 10.35 8.39
N VAL A 487 4.52 11.62 8.11
CA VAL A 487 5.86 12.19 8.37
C VAL A 487 6.05 12.31 9.88
N GLU A 488 7.04 11.61 10.41
CA GLU A 488 7.43 11.72 11.82
C GLU A 488 8.34 12.93 12.02
N SER A 489 9.46 12.95 11.30
CA SER A 489 10.49 13.96 11.49
C SER A 489 11.20 14.25 10.19
N MET A 490 11.46 15.54 9.99
CA MET A 490 12.37 16.02 8.98
C MET A 490 13.69 16.35 9.66
N ASN A 491 14.76 15.66 9.27
CA ASN A 491 16.14 15.88 9.69
C ASN A 491 16.66 15.12 10.92
N GLU A 492 15.95 14.09 11.39
CA GLU A 492 16.47 13.20 12.42
C GLU A 492 16.89 11.85 11.82
N SER A 493 17.82 11.18 12.48
CA SER A 493 18.25 9.82 12.15
C SER A 493 17.82 8.93 13.29
N ILE A 494 17.12 7.84 12.98
CA ILE A 494 16.47 7.00 13.98
C ILE A 494 17.50 6.09 14.64
N THR A 495 18.58 5.75 13.93
CA THR A 495 19.46 4.65 14.37
C THR A 495 20.95 5.01 14.36
N ASN A 496 21.61 4.80 15.51
CA ASN A 496 22.94 4.20 15.50
C ASN A 496 22.75 2.75 15.03
N GLU A 497 23.48 2.30 14.01
CA GLU A 497 23.40 0.92 13.46
C GLU A 497 23.52 -0.21 14.52
N ALA A 498 23.96 0.11 15.75
CA ALA A 498 24.19 -0.84 16.83
C ALA A 498 22.93 -1.33 17.58
N ASP A 499 21.77 -0.67 17.44
CA ASP A 499 20.56 -0.96 18.23
C ASP A 499 19.41 -1.60 17.42
N ILE A 500 19.65 -1.96 16.15
CA ILE A 500 18.62 -2.50 15.26
C ILE A 500 18.52 -4.02 15.48
N ASN A 501 17.33 -4.50 15.88
CA ASN A 501 17.04 -5.93 15.85
C ASN A 501 16.93 -6.39 14.38
N ALA A 502 17.78 -7.33 13.97
CA ALA A 502 17.80 -7.83 12.60
C ALA A 502 16.47 -8.47 12.18
N ASP A 503 15.74 -9.08 13.12
CA ASP A 503 14.46 -9.75 12.82
C ASP A 503 13.33 -8.76 12.49
N ASP A 504 13.35 -7.58 13.11
CA ASP A 504 12.31 -6.56 12.98
C ASP A 504 12.70 -5.41 12.04
N SER A 505 13.78 -5.58 11.28
CA SER A 505 14.24 -4.56 10.34
C SER A 505 14.58 -5.13 8.98
N ILE A 506 14.48 -4.27 7.97
CA ILE A 506 15.01 -4.52 6.64
C ILE A 506 15.59 -3.23 6.09
N VAL A 507 16.74 -3.32 5.44
CA VAL A 507 17.37 -2.18 4.76
C VAL A 507 17.38 -2.48 3.28
N ILE A 508 16.79 -1.60 2.48
CA ILE A 508 16.93 -1.61 1.03
C ILE A 508 17.70 -0.38 0.58
N TYR A 509 18.60 -0.53 -0.39
CA TYR A 509 19.46 0.55 -0.82
C TYR A 509 19.71 0.49 -2.32
N SER A 510 19.88 1.64 -2.97
CA SER A 510 20.21 1.76 -4.38
C SER A 510 21.48 2.56 -4.54
N GLU A 511 22.41 2.07 -5.35
CA GLU A 511 23.68 2.73 -5.64
C GLU A 511 23.78 3.08 -7.11
N ASP A 512 23.81 4.38 -7.41
CA ASP A 512 24.17 4.90 -8.73
C ASP A 512 25.50 5.69 -8.61
N ALA A 513 26.14 5.95 -9.74
CA ALA A 513 27.40 6.71 -9.84
C ALA A 513 27.32 8.10 -9.19
N LYS A 514 26.12 8.67 -9.05
CA LYS A 514 25.90 10.03 -8.52
C LYS A 514 25.17 10.08 -7.17
N MET A 515 24.24 9.16 -6.91
CA MET A 515 23.43 9.15 -5.70
C MET A 515 23.27 7.74 -5.13
N HIS A 516 23.29 7.66 -3.81
CA HIS A 516 23.07 6.45 -3.05
C HIS A 516 21.87 6.67 -2.14
N PHE A 517 20.84 5.85 -2.27
CA PHE A 517 19.64 5.90 -1.41
C PHE A 517 19.67 4.72 -0.47
N ILE A 518 19.41 4.96 0.82
CA ILE A 518 19.22 3.92 1.82
C ILE A 518 17.85 4.13 2.44
N VAL A 519 17.05 3.07 2.47
CA VAL A 519 15.75 3.00 3.12
C VAL A 519 15.86 1.95 4.21
N SER A 520 15.76 2.36 5.46
CA SER A 520 15.75 1.48 6.62
C SER A 520 14.34 1.39 7.17
N LEU A 521 13.76 0.20 7.14
CA LEU A 521 12.45 -0.10 7.72
C LEU A 521 12.65 -0.83 9.04
N GLN A 522 11.97 -0.39 10.10
CA GLN A 522 12.03 -1.02 11.42
C GLN A 522 10.63 -1.10 12.04
N THR A 523 10.17 -2.32 12.32
CA THR A 523 8.93 -2.56 13.06
C THR A 523 9.16 -2.26 14.54
N LEU A 524 8.30 -1.39 15.07
CA LEU A 524 8.12 -1.13 16.50
C LEU A 524 6.76 -1.70 16.95
N PRO A 525 6.48 -1.78 18.27
CA PRO A 525 5.25 -2.40 18.77
C PRO A 525 3.94 -1.81 18.23
N GLU A 526 3.94 -0.52 17.84
CA GLU A 526 2.74 0.22 17.44
C GLU A 526 2.72 0.59 15.96
N TYR A 527 3.88 0.65 15.30
CA TYR A 527 4.02 1.07 13.91
C TYR A 527 5.36 0.60 13.33
N THR A 528 5.52 0.70 12.01
CA THR A 528 6.80 0.54 11.32
C THR A 528 7.36 1.91 10.94
N LEU A 529 8.63 2.16 11.27
CA LEU A 529 9.36 3.34 10.84
C LEU A 529 10.06 3.07 9.51
N ALA A 530 10.08 4.08 8.63
CA ALA A 530 10.95 4.13 7.46
C ALA A 530 11.86 5.36 7.54
N GLU A 531 13.17 5.15 7.66
CA GLU A 531 14.19 6.19 7.49
C GLU A 531 14.71 6.16 6.06
N ILE A 532 14.58 7.28 5.33
CA ILE A 532 15.11 7.43 3.98
C ILE A 532 16.27 8.42 4.01
N SER A 533 17.44 7.96 3.58
CA SER A 533 18.68 8.72 3.61
C SER A 533 19.35 8.77 2.24
N GLU A 534 19.75 9.97 1.83
CA GLU A 534 20.53 10.20 0.61
C GLU A 534 22.01 10.34 0.98
N TYR A 535 22.86 9.67 0.20
CA TYR A 535 24.30 9.74 0.30
C TYR A 535 24.92 10.06 -1.07
N ARG A 536 26.09 10.70 -1.04
CA ARG A 536 26.89 11.04 -2.21
C ARG A 536 28.32 10.58 -2.01
N LYS A 537 28.99 10.20 -3.10
CA LYS A 537 30.44 9.99 -3.08
C LYS A 537 31.14 11.34 -3.15
N ASN A 538 32.02 11.60 -2.18
CA ASN A 538 32.91 12.76 -2.26
C ASN A 538 34.04 12.53 -3.29
N ASP A 539 34.89 13.54 -3.52
CA ASP A 539 36.00 13.46 -4.49
C ASP A 539 36.99 12.32 -4.21
N SER A 540 37.04 11.82 -2.96
CA SER A 540 37.84 10.65 -2.57
C SER A 540 37.14 9.31 -2.74
N GLY A 541 35.89 9.29 -3.21
CA GLY A 541 35.06 8.10 -3.37
C GLY A 541 34.40 7.59 -2.09
N GLU A 542 34.52 8.33 -0.98
CA GLU A 542 33.87 7.99 0.29
C GLU A 542 32.39 8.41 0.25
N ILE A 543 31.52 7.52 0.71
CA ILE A 543 30.08 7.74 0.79
C ILE A 543 29.79 8.62 2.01
N ILE A 544 29.36 9.85 1.76
CA ILE A 544 28.97 10.82 2.79
C ILE A 544 27.47 11.08 2.70
N ARG A 545 26.81 11.23 3.85
CA ARG A 545 25.38 11.56 3.90
C ARG A 545 25.18 12.97 3.31
N SER A 546 24.37 13.09 2.25
CA SER A 546 24.14 14.36 1.56
C SER A 546 22.99 15.15 2.16
N LYS A 547 21.97 14.46 2.68
CA LYS A 547 20.80 15.05 3.34
C LYS A 547 20.48 14.28 4.61
N THR A 548 20.09 15.00 5.66
CA THR A 548 19.53 14.40 6.87
C THR A 548 18.26 13.63 6.50
N GLY A 549 18.09 12.45 7.10
CA GLY A 549 17.05 11.50 6.71
C GLY A 549 15.65 12.06 6.90
N GLN A 550 14.72 11.58 6.08
CA GLN A 550 13.29 11.76 6.30
C GLN A 550 12.76 10.51 6.99
N VAL A 551 12.03 10.70 8.07
CA VAL A 551 11.45 9.60 8.85
C VAL A 551 9.94 9.60 8.66
N TYR A 552 9.43 8.42 8.35
CA TYR A 552 8.01 8.18 8.15
C TYR A 552 7.53 7.05 9.07
N ARG A 553 6.28 7.14 9.51
CA ARG A 553 5.55 6.08 10.22
C ARG A 553 4.54 5.43 9.29
N ALA A 554 4.47 4.11 9.31
CA ALA A 554 3.36 3.33 8.77
C ALA A 554 2.70 2.54 9.92
N TYR A 555 1.38 2.63 10.07
CA TYR A 555 0.62 1.89 11.11
C TYR A 555 0.45 0.39 10.81
N ASP A 556 1.33 -0.17 9.98
CA ASP A 556 1.39 -1.58 9.67
C ASP A 556 2.60 -2.21 10.39
N THR A 557 2.34 -2.84 11.54
CA THR A 557 3.37 -3.53 12.34
C THR A 557 3.82 -4.84 11.70
N GLU A 558 3.17 -5.31 10.64
CA GLU A 558 3.58 -6.50 9.89
C GLU A 558 4.37 -6.14 8.63
N LEU A 559 4.59 -4.86 8.34
CA LEU A 559 5.19 -4.40 7.08
C LEU A 559 6.56 -5.05 6.79
N VAL A 560 7.49 -5.02 7.76
CA VAL A 560 8.82 -5.64 7.59
C VAL A 560 8.69 -7.14 7.35
N GLN A 561 7.79 -7.81 8.06
CA GLN A 561 7.56 -9.25 7.89
C GLN A 561 6.96 -9.56 6.52
N LYS A 562 5.99 -8.77 6.03
CA LYS A 562 5.42 -8.91 4.68
C LYS A 562 6.49 -8.81 3.60
N ILE A 563 7.39 -7.83 3.72
CA ILE A 563 8.51 -7.65 2.78
C ILE A 563 9.47 -8.84 2.87
N LYS A 564 9.86 -9.25 4.08
CA LYS A 564 10.76 -10.40 4.27
C LYS A 564 10.17 -11.70 3.76
N SER A 565 8.90 -12.01 4.07
CA SER A 565 8.24 -13.23 3.61
C SER A 565 8.06 -13.28 2.10
N TYR A 566 7.92 -12.12 1.44
CA TYR A 566 7.96 -12.03 -0.01
C TYR A 566 9.37 -12.36 -0.53
N LEU A 567 10.39 -11.67 -0.01
CA LEU A 567 11.79 -11.82 -0.45
C LEU A 567 12.38 -13.20 -0.13
N SER A 568 11.96 -13.84 0.97
CA SER A 568 12.40 -15.19 1.35
C SER A 568 11.66 -16.29 0.60
N GLY A 569 10.58 -15.95 -0.11
CA GLY A 569 9.66 -16.91 -0.72
C GLY A 569 8.87 -17.73 0.31
N GLU A 570 8.92 -17.44 1.60
CA GLU A 570 8.22 -18.23 2.64
C GLU A 570 6.69 -18.10 2.57
N ASN A 571 6.15 -17.06 1.93
CA ASN A 571 4.72 -16.94 1.62
C ASN A 571 4.30 -17.59 0.30
N SER A 572 5.24 -18.19 -0.45
CA SER A 572 4.91 -18.99 -1.63
C SER A 572 4.39 -20.38 -1.21
N GLY A 573 3.16 -20.42 -0.71
CA GLY A 573 2.40 -21.65 -0.82
C GLY A 573 2.33 -22.04 -2.31
N ASP A 574 3.15 -23.02 -2.71
CA ASP A 574 3.18 -23.63 -4.05
C ASP A 574 3.56 -22.70 -5.23
N GLU A 575 4.47 -21.72 -5.11
CA GLU A 575 4.85 -20.94 -6.30
C GLU A 575 5.87 -21.64 -7.20
N LEU A 576 5.43 -21.84 -8.45
CA LEU A 576 6.21 -22.23 -9.61
C LEU A 576 7.56 -21.50 -9.67
N ILE A 577 8.61 -22.27 -9.98
CA ILE A 577 9.83 -21.70 -10.58
C ILE A 577 9.42 -21.05 -11.90
N SER A 578 9.58 -19.73 -12.01
CA SER A 578 9.40 -19.04 -13.29
C SER A 578 10.70 -19.09 -14.11
N PHE A 579 10.61 -19.52 -15.36
CA PHE A 579 11.69 -19.56 -16.34
C PHE A 579 11.67 -18.35 -17.29
N SER A 580 10.86 -17.34 -16.96
CA SER A 580 10.72 -16.10 -17.72
C SER A 580 12.04 -15.35 -17.92
N PHE A 581 13.01 -15.52 -17.02
CA PHE A 581 14.37 -14.96 -17.15
C PHE A 581 15.11 -15.41 -18.42
N LEU A 582 14.68 -16.52 -19.06
CA LEU A 582 15.23 -16.94 -20.34
C LEU A 582 14.96 -15.92 -21.45
N ASN A 583 13.90 -15.13 -21.34
CA ASN A 583 13.51 -14.13 -22.33
C ASN A 583 14.41 -12.89 -22.30
N ASP A 584 15.08 -12.62 -21.18
CA ASP A 584 15.91 -11.43 -21.00
C ASP A 584 17.38 -11.65 -21.38
N GLY A 585 17.75 -12.90 -21.70
CA GLY A 585 19.12 -13.30 -21.98
C GLY A 585 19.37 -13.64 -23.44
N SER A 586 20.56 -13.31 -23.94
CA SER A 586 21.07 -13.89 -25.19
C SER A 586 21.61 -15.29 -24.94
N TRP A 587 20.75 -16.32 -25.07
CA TRP A 587 21.14 -17.71 -24.84
C TRP A 587 21.57 -18.41 -26.12
N GLY A 588 22.78 -18.97 -26.07
CA GLY A 588 23.22 -19.99 -27.02
C GLY A 588 22.87 -21.38 -26.51
N CYS A 589 22.74 -22.36 -27.40
CA CYS A 589 22.39 -23.72 -27.00
C CYS A 589 23.15 -24.82 -27.75
N ARG A 590 23.24 -26.00 -27.13
CA ARG A 590 23.72 -27.25 -27.74
C ARG A 590 22.81 -28.40 -27.37
N VAL A 591 22.49 -29.23 -28.36
CA VAL A 591 21.62 -30.40 -28.22
C VAL A 591 22.46 -31.66 -28.40
N ASN A 592 22.31 -32.65 -27.51
CA ASN A 592 22.88 -34.00 -27.63
C ASN A 592 24.37 -34.07 -28.00
N ASN A 593 25.16 -33.13 -27.50
CA ASN A 593 26.58 -33.00 -27.82
C ASN A 593 26.93 -32.74 -29.31
N GLU A 594 25.99 -32.26 -30.13
CA GLU A 594 26.29 -31.90 -31.52
C GLU A 594 27.23 -30.68 -31.63
N ASP A 595 28.05 -30.63 -32.69
CA ASP A 595 29.02 -29.56 -32.96
C ASP A 595 28.32 -28.32 -33.52
N VAL A 596 27.88 -27.42 -32.65
CA VAL A 596 27.38 -26.10 -33.02
C VAL A 596 28.57 -25.14 -33.20
N PRO A 597 28.56 -24.15 -34.11
CA PRO A 597 29.64 -23.16 -34.17
C PRO A 597 29.71 -22.33 -32.87
N TYR A 598 30.74 -22.59 -32.06
CA TYR A 598 30.98 -21.89 -30.80
C TYR A 598 32.40 -21.32 -30.76
N ASN A 599 32.55 -20.23 -30.00
CA ASN A 599 33.84 -19.75 -29.54
C ASN A 599 34.13 -20.42 -28.20
N GLN A 600 35.23 -21.16 -28.13
CA GLN A 600 35.71 -21.78 -26.88
C GLN A 600 36.66 -20.82 -26.17
N VAL A 601 36.42 -20.61 -24.88
CA VAL A 601 37.38 -19.96 -23.98
C VAL A 601 37.81 -21.00 -22.95
N ASP A 602 39.06 -21.44 -23.05
CA ASP A 602 39.66 -22.33 -22.06
C ASP A 602 40.23 -21.48 -20.92
N LEU A 603 39.63 -21.57 -19.74
CA LEU A 603 40.15 -20.97 -18.52
C LEU A 603 41.07 -21.97 -17.82
N TYR A 604 42.36 -21.64 -17.76
CA TYR A 604 43.33 -22.39 -16.98
C TYR A 604 43.31 -21.93 -15.53
N ASN A 605 42.84 -22.78 -14.63
CA ASN A 605 42.77 -22.50 -13.20
C ASN A 605 43.79 -23.32 -12.42
N LYS A 606 44.44 -22.68 -11.45
CA LYS A 606 45.25 -23.33 -10.42
C LYS A 606 44.57 -23.09 -9.09
N PHE A 607 43.95 -24.13 -8.53
CA PHE A 607 43.39 -24.06 -7.18
C PHE A 607 44.15 -25.01 -6.26
N LYS A 608 44.14 -24.70 -4.97
CA LYS A 608 44.61 -25.64 -3.95
C LYS A 608 43.44 -26.50 -3.53
N ASP A 609 43.59 -27.81 -3.62
CA ASP A 609 42.56 -28.73 -3.16
C ASP A 609 42.41 -28.68 -1.62
N GLN A 610 41.49 -29.48 -1.09
CA GLN A 610 41.25 -29.59 0.36
C GLN A 610 42.48 -30.04 1.17
N TYR A 611 43.55 -30.51 0.52
CA TYR A 611 44.81 -30.93 1.14
C TYR A 611 45.94 -29.88 0.96
N GLY A 612 45.65 -28.78 0.26
CA GLY A 612 46.61 -27.72 -0.03
C GLY A 612 47.51 -27.99 -1.23
N GLU A 613 47.25 -29.04 -2.00
CA GLU A 613 48.00 -29.34 -3.23
C GLU A 613 47.46 -28.53 -4.41
N GLU A 614 48.37 -27.88 -5.15
CA GLU A 614 48.00 -27.13 -6.35
C GLU A 614 47.58 -28.10 -7.45
N THR A 615 46.29 -28.04 -7.81
CA THR A 615 45.70 -28.77 -8.92
C THR A 615 45.44 -27.80 -10.06
N GLU A 616 45.84 -28.20 -11.27
CA GLU A 616 45.48 -27.51 -12.50
C GLU A 616 44.17 -28.08 -13.04
N ALA A 617 43.16 -27.23 -13.22
CA ALA A 617 41.94 -27.58 -13.93
C ALA A 617 41.74 -26.63 -15.11
N THR A 618 41.22 -27.16 -16.20
CA THR A 618 40.78 -26.36 -17.35
C THR A 618 39.26 -26.29 -17.30
N LEU A 619 38.71 -25.11 -17.09
CA LEU A 619 37.28 -24.86 -17.26
C LEU A 619 37.07 -24.42 -18.70
N GLN A 620 36.34 -25.22 -19.48
CA GLN A 620 36.02 -24.89 -20.86
C GLN A 620 34.69 -24.13 -20.88
N LEU A 621 34.74 -22.85 -21.24
CA LEU A 621 33.55 -22.02 -21.41
C LEU A 621 33.21 -21.94 -22.90
N VAL A 622 31.95 -22.20 -23.21
CA VAL A 622 31.45 -22.26 -24.59
C VAL A 622 30.51 -21.09 -24.81
N GLN A 623 30.92 -20.14 -25.66
CA GLN A 623 30.07 -19.06 -26.14
C GLN A 623 29.60 -19.38 -27.56
N TYR A 624 28.32 -19.68 -27.74
CA TYR A 624 27.77 -19.95 -29.06
C TYR A 624 27.69 -18.67 -29.90
N THR A 625 27.90 -18.81 -31.21
CA THR A 625 27.79 -17.68 -32.17
C THR A 625 26.38 -17.55 -32.75
N ASN A 626 25.53 -18.54 -32.52
CA ASN A 626 24.11 -18.54 -32.89
C ASN A 626 23.28 -18.54 -31.61
N TYR A 627 22.69 -17.39 -31.29
CA TYR A 627 21.75 -17.24 -30.18
C TYR A 627 20.34 -17.68 -30.61
N LEU A 628 19.55 -18.14 -29.65
CA LEU A 628 18.13 -18.43 -29.87
C LEU A 628 17.37 -17.12 -30.13
N SER A 629 16.42 -17.15 -31.04
CA SER A 629 15.49 -16.04 -31.27
C SER A 629 14.49 -15.92 -30.12
N ASP A 630 13.99 -14.72 -29.86
CA ASP A 630 13.00 -14.43 -28.81
C ASP A 630 11.79 -15.38 -28.87
N ASP A 631 11.27 -15.71 -30.07
CA ASP A 631 10.16 -16.67 -30.23
C ASP A 631 10.48 -18.06 -29.68
N LYS A 632 11.72 -18.53 -29.85
CA LYS A 632 12.16 -19.83 -29.32
C LYS A 632 12.35 -19.77 -27.81
N LEU A 633 12.91 -18.67 -27.31
CA LEU A 633 13.06 -18.46 -25.86
C LEU A 633 11.70 -18.41 -25.16
N MET A 634 10.73 -17.69 -25.72
CA MET A 634 9.36 -17.64 -25.19
C MET A 634 8.69 -19.02 -25.19
N LYS A 635 8.85 -19.80 -26.26
CA LYS A 635 8.34 -21.18 -26.32
C LYS A 635 8.99 -22.10 -25.29
N ILE A 636 10.31 -22.01 -25.12
CA ILE A 636 11.05 -22.80 -24.14
C ILE A 636 10.68 -22.39 -22.71
N SER A 637 10.65 -21.09 -22.41
CA SER A 637 10.18 -20.56 -21.11
C SER A 637 8.79 -21.08 -20.79
N SER A 638 7.84 -20.91 -21.72
CA SER A 638 6.45 -21.37 -21.52
C SER A 638 6.38 -22.89 -21.30
N LEU A 639 7.22 -23.66 -21.99
CA LEU A 639 7.28 -25.11 -21.82
C LEU A 639 7.82 -25.47 -20.43
N LEU A 640 8.86 -24.78 -19.95
CA LEU A 640 9.44 -25.00 -18.62
C LEU A 640 8.49 -24.57 -17.50
N ASP A 641 7.82 -23.43 -17.66
CA ASP A 641 6.80 -22.92 -16.75
C ASP A 641 5.57 -23.84 -16.65
N SER A 642 5.31 -24.64 -17.68
CA SER A 642 4.20 -25.60 -17.69
C SER A 642 4.43 -26.85 -16.82
N LYS A 643 5.65 -27.04 -16.30
CA LYS A 643 6.02 -28.24 -15.55
C LYS A 643 5.99 -27.99 -14.05
N GLU A 644 5.60 -29.02 -13.30
CA GLU A 644 5.73 -29.04 -11.85
C GLU A 644 7.16 -29.46 -11.47
N TRP A 645 7.89 -28.51 -10.88
CA TRP A 645 9.28 -28.71 -10.47
C TRP A 645 9.39 -29.04 -8.99
N ARG A 646 10.31 -29.94 -8.66
CA ARG A 646 10.70 -30.28 -7.28
C ARG A 646 12.22 -30.31 -7.13
N LEU A 647 12.70 -30.11 -5.91
CA LEU A 647 14.10 -30.37 -5.59
C LEU A 647 14.40 -31.87 -5.78
N PRO A 648 15.44 -32.25 -6.54
CA PRO A 648 15.74 -33.65 -6.78
C PRO A 648 16.25 -34.31 -5.50
N ASP A 649 15.85 -35.55 -5.28
CA ASP A 649 16.54 -36.41 -4.32
C ASP A 649 17.95 -36.67 -4.83
N PHE A 650 18.97 -36.64 -3.95
CA PHE A 650 20.37 -36.83 -4.34
C PHE A 650 20.66 -38.14 -5.10
N GLU A 651 19.73 -39.11 -5.06
CA GLU A 651 19.80 -40.38 -5.79
C GLU A 651 19.17 -40.33 -7.20
N GLU A 652 18.47 -39.26 -7.58
CA GLU A 652 17.73 -39.12 -8.84
C GLU A 652 18.55 -38.53 -10.01
N MET A 653 19.89 -38.49 -9.95
CA MET A 653 20.66 -37.99 -11.10
C MET A 653 20.41 -38.88 -12.34
N PRO A 654 19.77 -38.36 -13.39
CA PRO A 654 19.38 -39.19 -14.52
C PRO A 654 20.63 -39.67 -15.24
N SER A 655 20.68 -40.95 -15.60
CA SER A 655 21.62 -41.41 -16.62
C SER A 655 21.19 -40.82 -17.97
N GLU A 656 22.11 -40.26 -18.77
CA GLU A 656 21.88 -39.72 -20.12
C GLU A 656 21.23 -40.78 -21.05
N GLN A 657 19.90 -40.86 -21.06
CA GLN A 657 19.18 -41.85 -21.86
C GLN A 657 18.20 -41.22 -22.85
N ASN A 658 17.56 -40.09 -22.52
CA ASN A 658 16.45 -39.53 -23.29
C ASN A 658 16.66 -38.11 -23.83
N GLY A 659 17.88 -37.57 -23.72
CA GLY A 659 18.26 -36.31 -24.34
C GLY A 659 18.94 -35.34 -23.39
N PHE A 660 19.67 -34.40 -23.97
CA PHE A 660 20.46 -33.41 -23.25
C PHE A 660 20.49 -32.09 -24.02
N VAL A 661 20.20 -30.99 -23.34
CA VAL A 661 20.27 -29.63 -23.89
C VAL A 661 21.05 -28.72 -22.94
N ASP A 662 22.11 -28.11 -23.45
CA ASP A 662 22.88 -27.08 -22.75
C ASP A 662 22.52 -25.71 -23.27
N PHE A 663 22.27 -24.77 -22.36
CA PHE A 663 22.15 -23.36 -22.66
C PHE A 663 23.29 -22.61 -21.99
N THR A 664 23.89 -21.67 -22.70
CA THR A 664 24.86 -20.74 -22.13
C THR A 664 24.54 -19.30 -22.50
N THR A 665 24.63 -18.40 -21.52
CA THR A 665 24.58 -16.95 -21.74
C THR A 665 25.76 -16.28 -21.04
N ARG A 666 26.04 -15.05 -21.45
CA ARG A 666 27.13 -14.23 -20.91
C ARG A 666 26.58 -12.89 -20.44
N THR A 667 26.85 -12.56 -19.19
CA THR A 667 26.68 -11.20 -18.66
C THR A 667 28.01 -10.44 -18.72
N VAL A 668 28.03 -9.20 -18.25
CA VAL A 668 29.24 -8.37 -18.16
C VAL A 668 30.36 -9.11 -17.40
N ASP A 669 30.01 -9.86 -16.34
CA ASP A 669 30.96 -10.45 -15.40
C ASP A 669 30.86 -11.98 -15.23
N HIS A 670 29.85 -12.63 -15.82
CA HIS A 670 29.55 -14.06 -15.59
C HIS A 670 29.26 -14.84 -16.86
N PHE A 671 29.54 -16.13 -16.80
CA PHE A 671 28.94 -17.12 -17.67
C PHE A 671 27.89 -17.89 -16.90
N ILE A 672 26.71 -18.04 -17.51
CA ILE A 672 25.60 -18.78 -16.91
C ILE A 672 25.33 -19.97 -17.83
N GLY A 673 25.32 -21.17 -17.24
CA GLY A 673 24.97 -22.43 -17.86
C GLY A 673 23.66 -22.97 -17.28
N MET A 674 22.81 -23.48 -18.16
CA MET A 674 21.63 -24.28 -17.80
C MET A 674 21.70 -25.60 -18.56
N HIS A 675 21.78 -26.70 -17.83
CA HIS A 675 21.85 -28.06 -18.33
C HIS A 675 20.51 -28.75 -18.11
N VAL A 676 19.81 -29.11 -19.19
CA VAL A 676 18.55 -29.85 -19.15
C VAL A 676 18.82 -31.28 -19.57
N GLN A 677 18.57 -32.24 -18.68
CA GLN A 677 18.91 -33.64 -18.90
C GLN A 677 17.72 -34.54 -18.61
N SER A 678 17.24 -35.25 -19.64
CA SER A 678 16.15 -36.21 -19.52
C SER A 678 16.67 -37.63 -19.28
N GLY A 679 16.23 -38.23 -18.16
CA GLY A 679 16.44 -39.63 -17.81
C GLY A 679 15.23 -40.51 -18.18
N GLU A 680 15.22 -41.73 -17.64
CA GLU A 680 14.16 -42.71 -17.93
C GLU A 680 12.78 -42.27 -17.41
N ASN A 681 12.73 -41.65 -16.23
CA ASN A 681 11.48 -41.33 -15.53
C ASN A 681 11.27 -39.83 -15.27
N SER A 682 12.31 -39.02 -15.39
CA SER A 682 12.28 -37.61 -15.01
C SER A 682 13.27 -36.80 -15.84
N THR A 683 13.11 -35.49 -15.86
CA THR A 683 14.10 -34.54 -16.37
C THR A 683 14.64 -33.70 -15.23
N THR A 684 15.97 -33.52 -15.20
CA THR A 684 16.63 -32.60 -14.28
C THR A 684 17.11 -31.36 -15.00
N ILE A 685 16.96 -30.20 -14.36
CA ILE A 685 17.63 -28.97 -14.76
C ILE A 685 18.70 -28.65 -13.73
N ARG A 686 19.91 -28.42 -14.22
CA ARG A 686 21.02 -27.93 -13.43
C ARG A 686 21.47 -26.58 -13.95
N PHE A 687 21.53 -25.66 -13.04
CA PHE A 687 21.97 -24.30 -13.21
C PHE A 687 23.41 -24.20 -12.70
N SER A 688 24.32 -23.57 -13.44
CA SER A 688 25.68 -23.25 -12.99
C SER A 688 26.05 -21.83 -13.40
N ALA A 689 26.57 -21.04 -12.48
CA ALA A 689 27.12 -19.72 -12.79
C ALA A 689 28.61 -19.73 -12.45
N ASP A 690 29.45 -19.25 -13.37
CA ASP A 690 30.90 -19.13 -13.18
C ASP A 690 31.33 -17.67 -13.40
N GLY A 691 31.89 -17.05 -12.36
CA GLY A 691 32.43 -15.68 -12.41
C GLY A 691 33.85 -15.62 -12.99
N TYR A 692 34.17 -14.55 -13.71
CA TYR A 692 35.53 -14.34 -14.23
C TYR A 692 35.99 -12.88 -14.10
N GLY A 693 37.31 -12.71 -13.99
CA GLY A 693 37.96 -11.40 -14.02
C GLY A 693 38.83 -11.26 -15.27
N LEU A 694 38.71 -10.13 -15.96
CA LEU A 694 39.75 -9.69 -16.89
C LEU A 694 40.95 -9.27 -16.04
N LYS A 695 42.09 -9.94 -16.24
CA LYS A 695 43.34 -9.43 -15.69
C LYS A 695 43.75 -8.25 -16.56
N ASP A 696 43.82 -7.05 -15.99
CA ASP A 696 44.47 -5.92 -16.65
C ASP A 696 45.89 -6.38 -17.02
N MET A 697 46.11 -6.65 -18.30
CA MET A 697 47.46 -6.83 -18.80
C MET A 697 48.10 -5.45 -18.70
N ALA A 698 48.85 -5.23 -17.62
CA ALA A 698 49.78 -4.12 -17.53
C ALA A 698 50.52 -4.05 -18.86
N SER A 699 50.35 -2.94 -19.56
CA SER A 699 50.85 -2.69 -20.91
C SER A 699 52.37 -2.80 -20.95
N GLY A 700 52.88 -4.04 -21.02
CA GLY A 700 54.27 -4.33 -21.28
C GLY A 700 54.49 -4.21 -22.78
N GLU A 701 55.29 -3.23 -23.20
CA GLU A 701 55.56 -2.83 -24.59
C GLU A 701 56.17 -3.92 -25.52
N ASN A 702 56.12 -5.22 -25.18
CA ASN A 702 56.70 -6.29 -25.98
C ASN A 702 55.85 -7.57 -26.10
N ALA A 703 54.52 -7.49 -25.97
CA ALA A 703 53.66 -8.65 -26.23
C ALA A 703 53.48 -8.89 -27.76
N ASN A 704 53.70 -10.12 -28.18
CA ASN A 704 53.69 -10.61 -29.56
C ASN A 704 52.25 -10.62 -30.12
N PRO A 705 51.94 -9.97 -31.28
CA PRO A 705 50.58 -9.74 -31.77
C PRO A 705 49.90 -10.99 -32.39
N ARG A 706 50.25 -12.20 -31.96
CA ARG A 706 49.70 -13.46 -32.50
C ARG A 706 48.95 -14.34 -31.50
N LEU A 707 48.67 -13.82 -30.31
CA LEU A 707 47.79 -14.45 -29.31
C LEU A 707 46.91 -13.35 -28.71
N GLU A 708 45.82 -12.99 -29.41
CA GLU A 708 44.70 -12.26 -28.80
C GLU A 708 43.81 -13.24 -28.02
N ALA A 709 44.42 -14.06 -27.15
CA ALA A 709 43.69 -14.72 -26.09
C ALA A 709 43.77 -13.77 -24.89
N ALA A 710 42.66 -13.13 -24.54
CA ALA A 710 42.58 -12.44 -23.27
C ALA A 710 42.82 -13.50 -22.17
N ASP A 711 43.89 -13.36 -21.39
CA ASP A 711 44.16 -14.25 -20.25
C ASP A 711 43.15 -13.93 -19.15
N TYR A 712 42.02 -14.63 -19.19
CA TYR A 712 41.00 -14.59 -18.15
C TYR A 712 41.49 -15.37 -16.93
N VAL A 713 41.30 -14.79 -15.73
CA VAL A 713 41.57 -15.48 -14.47
C VAL A 713 40.23 -15.75 -13.79
N TYR A 714 40.07 -16.98 -13.29
CA TYR A 714 38.94 -17.30 -12.42
C TYR A 714 39.05 -16.44 -11.15
N VAL A 715 38.09 -15.55 -10.96
CA VAL A 715 37.96 -14.75 -9.75
C VAL A 715 36.61 -15.17 -9.18
N TYR A 716 36.60 -15.60 -7.91
CA TYR A 716 35.35 -15.73 -7.18
C TYR A 716 34.72 -14.33 -7.11
N LYS A 717 33.79 -14.06 -8.03
CA LYS A 717 32.90 -12.91 -8.03
C LYS A 717 31.53 -13.40 -7.59
N GLU A 718 30.80 -12.55 -6.88
CA GLU A 718 29.42 -12.78 -6.43
C GLU A 718 28.54 -13.14 -7.64
N TYR A 719 27.67 -14.15 -7.48
CA TYR A 719 26.90 -14.74 -8.59
C TYR A 719 25.68 -13.89 -8.97
N PRO A 720 25.15 -14.01 -10.20
CA PRO A 720 23.88 -13.40 -10.58
C PRO A 720 22.75 -13.88 -9.67
N TYR A 721 21.80 -12.98 -9.37
CA TYR A 721 20.65 -13.13 -8.47
C TYR A 721 19.89 -14.46 -8.54
N TYR A 722 19.80 -15.11 -9.72
CA TYR A 722 19.07 -16.37 -9.89
C TYR A 722 19.76 -17.61 -9.27
N PHE A 723 21.01 -17.51 -8.81
CA PHE A 723 21.82 -18.65 -8.39
C PHE A 723 22.29 -18.47 -6.94
N LEU A 724 21.47 -18.91 -5.97
CA LEU A 724 21.81 -18.93 -4.53
C LEU A 724 22.96 -19.89 -4.18
N SER A 725 23.43 -20.69 -5.14
CA SER A 725 24.60 -21.56 -4.98
C SER A 725 25.30 -21.81 -6.33
N ASN A 726 26.55 -22.29 -6.29
CA ASN A 726 27.33 -22.67 -7.49
C ASN A 726 26.60 -23.68 -8.39
N SER A 727 25.58 -24.37 -7.87
CA SER A 727 24.69 -25.16 -8.70
C SER A 727 23.30 -25.33 -8.10
N LEU A 728 22.27 -24.85 -8.80
CA LEU A 728 20.87 -25.06 -8.44
C LEU A 728 20.30 -26.24 -9.24
N TRP A 729 19.51 -27.09 -8.61
CA TRP A 729 19.03 -28.35 -9.20
C TRP A 729 17.51 -28.47 -9.05
N PHE A 730 16.85 -28.82 -10.13
CA PHE A 730 15.41 -29.07 -10.17
C PHE A 730 15.13 -30.35 -10.95
N SER A 731 13.99 -30.99 -10.65
CA SER A 731 13.51 -32.17 -11.36
C SER A 731 12.01 -32.06 -11.62
N CYS A 732 11.55 -32.65 -12.73
CA CYS A 732 10.14 -32.84 -13.03
C CYS A 732 9.91 -34.26 -13.56
N ASP A 733 8.69 -34.79 -13.43
CA ASP A 733 8.31 -36.15 -13.83
C ASP A 733 8.04 -36.29 -15.35
N ASP A 734 8.66 -35.43 -16.18
CA ASP A 734 8.59 -35.48 -17.63
C ASP A 734 9.92 -36.00 -18.22
N PRO A 735 10.00 -37.26 -18.68
CA PRO A 735 11.24 -37.83 -19.23
C PRO A 735 11.53 -37.43 -20.68
N TYR A 736 10.72 -36.58 -21.31
CA TYR A 736 10.90 -36.16 -22.71
C TYR A 736 11.17 -34.67 -22.88
N LEU A 737 11.16 -33.89 -21.79
CA LEU A 737 11.33 -32.44 -21.83
C LEU A 737 12.58 -31.96 -22.58
N ALA A 738 13.75 -32.60 -22.40
CA ALA A 738 14.95 -32.22 -23.15
C ALA A 738 14.79 -32.45 -24.66
N GLN A 739 14.04 -33.47 -25.07
CA GLN A 739 13.74 -33.72 -26.48
C GLN A 739 12.72 -32.71 -27.02
N GLU A 740 11.69 -32.34 -26.26
CA GLU A 740 10.74 -31.29 -26.67
C GLU A 740 11.43 -29.94 -26.86
N ILE A 741 12.36 -29.59 -25.96
CA ILE A 741 13.21 -28.41 -26.10
C ILE A 741 14.08 -28.52 -27.36
N ALA A 742 14.70 -29.68 -27.60
CA ALA A 742 15.50 -29.90 -28.80
C ALA A 742 14.69 -29.73 -30.09
N ASP A 743 13.43 -30.16 -30.09
CA ASP A 743 12.53 -30.01 -31.22
C ASP A 743 12.20 -28.52 -31.48
N ILE A 744 11.93 -27.72 -30.42
CA ILE A 744 11.74 -26.25 -30.54
C ILE A 744 13.00 -25.57 -31.09
N ILE A 745 14.19 -26.03 -30.69
CA ILE A 745 15.46 -25.49 -31.19
C ILE A 745 15.65 -25.81 -32.68
N ALA A 746 15.21 -26.99 -33.13
CA ALA A 746 15.36 -27.46 -34.50
C ALA A 746 14.39 -26.81 -35.52
N GLU A 747 13.20 -26.37 -35.06
CA GLU A 747 12.24 -25.56 -35.85
C GLU A 747 12.84 -24.24 -36.34
#